data_AF-A0A537V0P6-F1
#
_entry.id   AF-A0A537V0P6-F1
#
_cell.length_a   1.000
_cell.length_b   1.000
_cell.length_c   1.000
_cell.angle_alpha   90.00
_cell.angle_beta   90.00
_cell.angle_gamma   90.00
#
_symmetry.space_group_name_H-M   'P 1'
#
loop_
_entity.id
_entity.type
_entity.pdbx_description
1 polymer ?
#
loop_
_entity_poly.entity_id
_entity_poly.type
_entity_poly.pdbx_seq_one_letter_code
_entity_poly.pdbx_strand_id
1 'polypeptide(L)'
;MGPDTLLSDAATPAASTGRRRLPIGAEALPEGGVDFRVWAPRCRELTVEIKNLRPIPLSAEAGGYFSTQVDEARPGMRYRFRPDNSDQAYPDPASHFQPEGPHGPSEIIDPRVFRWTDAEWRGRRRDELVIYEMHIGTFTPEGIWQAAQRELPALAELGITCLELMPVADFPGRFGWGYDGVDLFAPTRLYGRPDDFRAFVDRAHALGLSVILDVVYNHLGPDGNYLKYFSESYFTDRYKNEWGEAVNFDGPDSGPVREFVLANVRYWIGEFHLDGLRLDATQQMFDASPDHILAAITREVRDAAPDRNTIVIGENEPQEARLVRPAERGGYALDALWNDDFHHSAMVALTGRREAYYTDYRGRPNEFIGAAKYGFLYQGQRYVWQKKPRGTPALDLPAESFIVFLQNHDQVANSIAGQRLHALTSPGHWRAMTAHLLLMPGIPMLFQGQEFAASSPFLYFADHRPGLDRAVRRGRREFLGQFPSIAAPEVSDRLADPSDAESFRRSALDPAERQTHATAVALHRDLLALRRYDPVFGRRPARVDGAVLGARAWLLRFFSDEGDRLLVVNLGPDLTMRPAPEPLLAPIEGHSWDILWSSEAPEYGGVGTPPLYRSGYLRIAAESALVLMPAARDRENRKNRRQRDG
;
A
#
# COMPACT_ATOMS: atom_id res chain seq x y z
N MET A 1 -13.37 -70.20 -12.99
CA MET A 1 -14.27 -69.05 -12.79
C MET A 1 -13.42 -67.80 -12.94
N GLY A 2 -13.52 -67.09 -14.07
CA GLY A 2 -13.25 -65.65 -14.05
C GLY A 2 -14.42 -64.90 -13.40
N PRO A 3 -14.52 -63.56 -13.50
CA PRO A 3 -13.59 -62.59 -14.10
C PRO A 3 -13.30 -61.40 -13.12
N ASP A 4 -12.25 -60.59 -13.25
CA ASP A 4 -12.10 -59.34 -14.03
C ASP A 4 -11.90 -58.09 -13.13
N THR A 5 -10.80 -57.39 -13.42
CA THR A 5 -10.61 -55.92 -13.56
C THR A 5 -11.29 -54.93 -12.60
N LEU A 6 -10.49 -54.02 -12.04
CA LEU A 6 -10.50 -52.56 -12.34
C LEU A 6 -9.90 -51.77 -11.16
N LEU A 7 -8.70 -51.24 -11.33
CA LEU A 7 -8.29 -49.92 -10.83
C LEU A 7 -7.18 -49.45 -11.78
N SER A 8 -7.61 -49.10 -13.00
CA SER A 8 -6.79 -48.44 -14.01
C SER A 8 -6.80 -46.92 -13.77
N ASP A 9 -5.62 -46.34 -13.93
CA ASP A 9 -5.35 -45.01 -14.46
C ASP A 9 -6.15 -43.84 -13.85
N ALA A 10 -5.47 -43.16 -12.92
CA ALA A 10 -5.62 -41.71 -12.79
C ALA A 10 -5.32 -41.09 -14.17
N ALA A 11 -6.39 -40.85 -14.93
CA ALA A 11 -6.33 -40.18 -16.21
C ALA A 11 -5.73 -38.80 -15.99
N THR A 12 -4.48 -38.65 -16.43
CA THR A 12 -3.89 -37.35 -16.72
C THR A 12 -4.77 -36.73 -17.81
N PRO A 13 -5.40 -35.56 -17.60
CA PRO A 13 -6.18 -34.95 -18.65
C PRO A 13 -5.22 -34.55 -19.77
N ALA A 14 -5.49 -35.03 -20.98
CA ALA A 14 -4.78 -34.60 -22.17
C ALA A 14 -5.08 -33.11 -22.44
N ALA A 15 -4.22 -32.27 -21.84
CA ALA A 15 -3.59 -31.08 -22.36
C ALA A 15 -4.42 -30.13 -23.24
N SER A 16 -4.64 -28.90 -22.73
CA SER A 16 -4.33 -27.73 -23.55
C SER A 16 -2.97 -27.99 -24.20
N THR A 17 -2.85 -27.91 -25.53
CA THR A 17 -1.53 -27.90 -26.18
C THR A 17 -0.64 -26.98 -25.35
N GLY A 18 0.44 -27.48 -24.73
CA GLY A 18 1.20 -26.79 -23.66
C GLY A 18 1.87 -25.48 -24.09
N ARG A 19 1.06 -24.50 -24.49
CA ARG A 19 1.38 -23.28 -25.22
C ARG A 19 0.85 -22.03 -24.53
N ARG A 20 -0.10 -22.17 -23.58
CA ARG A 20 -0.63 -21.03 -22.83
C ARG A 20 0.19 -20.73 -21.58
N ARG A 21 0.32 -19.45 -21.26
CA ARG A 21 1.01 -18.94 -20.07
C ARG A 21 0.05 -18.83 -18.88
N LEU A 22 -1.17 -18.38 -19.10
CA LEU A 22 -2.23 -18.25 -18.10
C LEU A 22 -3.25 -19.39 -18.22
N PRO A 23 -3.88 -19.78 -17.09
CA PRO A 23 -4.90 -20.82 -17.12
C PRO A 23 -6.21 -20.35 -17.77
N ILE A 24 -6.46 -19.06 -17.94
CA ILE A 24 -7.72 -18.50 -18.46
C ILE A 24 -7.45 -17.19 -19.20
N GLY A 25 -8.47 -16.70 -19.90
CA GLY A 25 -8.43 -15.45 -20.66
C GLY A 25 -8.20 -15.69 -22.16
N ALA A 26 -7.86 -14.62 -22.87
CA ALA A 26 -7.47 -14.64 -24.27
C ALA A 26 -5.97 -14.40 -24.44
N GLU A 27 -5.25 -15.37 -25.02
CA GLU A 27 -3.81 -15.29 -25.25
C GLU A 27 -3.45 -15.29 -26.73
N ALA A 28 -2.74 -14.25 -27.17
CA ALA A 28 -2.19 -14.17 -28.51
C ALA A 28 -1.04 -15.18 -28.70
N LEU A 29 -1.17 -16.08 -29.68
CA LEU A 29 -0.18 -17.13 -29.92
C LEU A 29 1.05 -16.61 -30.71
N PRO A 30 2.26 -17.14 -30.48
CA PRO A 30 3.47 -16.74 -31.24
C PRO A 30 3.39 -16.97 -32.74
N GLU A 31 2.74 -18.05 -33.14
CA GLU A 31 2.52 -18.47 -34.51
C GLU A 31 1.34 -17.76 -35.21
N GLY A 32 0.60 -16.92 -34.48
CA GLY A 32 -0.63 -16.27 -34.94
C GLY A 32 -1.90 -16.96 -34.42
N GLY A 33 -3.02 -16.21 -34.42
CA GLY A 33 -4.27 -16.64 -33.79
C GLY A 33 -4.30 -16.34 -32.28
N VAL A 34 -5.41 -16.69 -31.65
CA VAL A 34 -5.67 -16.44 -30.22
C VAL A 34 -6.31 -17.67 -29.59
N ASP A 35 -5.80 -18.09 -28.44
CA ASP A 35 -6.39 -19.14 -27.60
C ASP A 35 -7.28 -18.49 -26.55
N PHE A 36 -8.52 -18.93 -26.45
CA PHE A 36 -9.51 -18.47 -25.47
C PHE A 36 -9.80 -19.59 -24.49
N ARG A 37 -9.76 -19.30 -23.19
CA ARG A 37 -10.21 -20.26 -22.16
C ARG A 37 -10.93 -19.58 -21.01
N VAL A 38 -12.04 -20.18 -20.57
CA VAL A 38 -12.84 -19.68 -19.45
C VAL A 38 -13.32 -20.83 -18.57
N TRP A 39 -13.43 -20.59 -17.27
CA TRP A 39 -14.02 -21.55 -16.34
C TRP A 39 -15.53 -21.33 -16.24
N ALA A 40 -16.32 -22.33 -16.62
CA ALA A 40 -17.77 -22.25 -16.66
C ALA A 40 -18.39 -23.63 -16.38
N PRO A 41 -18.18 -24.21 -15.19
CA PRO A 41 -18.39 -25.64 -14.91
C PRO A 41 -19.84 -26.11 -15.01
N ARG A 42 -20.80 -25.17 -14.94
CA ARG A 42 -22.24 -25.48 -15.04
C ARG A 42 -22.80 -25.24 -16.44
N CYS A 43 -22.01 -24.67 -17.35
CA CYS A 43 -22.42 -24.45 -18.73
C CYS A 43 -22.35 -25.76 -19.53
N ARG A 44 -23.30 -25.93 -20.44
CA ARG A 44 -23.36 -27.03 -21.41
C ARG A 44 -22.70 -26.63 -22.72
N GLU A 45 -22.96 -25.40 -23.14
CA GLU A 45 -22.41 -24.82 -24.37
C GLU A 45 -21.82 -23.44 -24.06
N LEU A 46 -20.75 -23.08 -24.76
CA LEU A 46 -20.15 -21.76 -24.62
C LEU A 46 -19.59 -21.33 -25.98
N THR A 47 -19.86 -20.09 -26.35
CA THR A 47 -19.32 -19.51 -27.60
C THR A 47 -18.53 -18.24 -27.30
N VAL A 48 -17.48 -17.99 -28.09
CA VAL A 48 -16.82 -16.69 -28.15
C VAL A 48 -17.37 -15.91 -29.34
N GLU A 49 -17.81 -14.68 -29.07
CA GLU A 49 -18.31 -13.75 -30.06
C GLU A 49 -17.25 -12.68 -30.30
N ILE A 50 -16.55 -12.77 -31.42
CA ILE A 50 -15.53 -11.82 -31.82
C ILE A 50 -16.14 -10.90 -32.88
N LYS A 51 -15.97 -9.57 -32.72
CA LYS A 51 -16.52 -8.59 -33.66
C LYS A 51 -16.11 -8.92 -35.10
N ASN A 52 -17.09 -8.97 -36.01
CA ASN A 52 -16.96 -9.32 -37.43
C ASN A 52 -16.65 -10.78 -37.76
N LEU A 53 -16.62 -11.68 -36.78
CA LEU A 53 -16.57 -13.12 -36.99
C LEU A 53 -17.93 -13.76 -36.64
N ARG A 54 -18.17 -14.97 -37.15
CA ARG A 54 -19.32 -15.78 -36.68
C ARG A 54 -19.04 -16.27 -35.26
N PRO A 55 -20.06 -16.47 -34.41
CA PRO A 55 -19.87 -17.08 -33.10
C PRO A 55 -19.13 -18.42 -33.21
N ILE A 56 -18.14 -18.63 -32.36
CA ILE A 56 -17.26 -19.80 -32.40
C ILE A 56 -17.49 -20.61 -31.14
N PRO A 57 -17.88 -21.91 -31.23
CA PRO A 57 -18.05 -22.75 -30.06
C PRO A 57 -16.72 -23.06 -29.39
N LEU A 58 -16.73 -23.11 -28.06
CA LEU A 58 -15.63 -23.60 -27.24
C LEU A 58 -15.86 -25.08 -26.93
N SER A 59 -14.77 -25.85 -26.91
CA SER A 59 -14.76 -27.26 -26.52
C SER A 59 -14.69 -27.37 -25.00
N ALA A 60 -15.53 -28.22 -24.42
CA ALA A 60 -15.46 -28.53 -22.99
C ALA A 60 -14.16 -29.29 -22.66
N GLU A 61 -13.53 -28.92 -21.55
CA GLU A 61 -12.35 -29.55 -20.97
C GLU A 61 -12.67 -30.16 -19.59
N ALA A 62 -11.73 -30.93 -19.06
CA ALA A 62 -11.80 -31.39 -17.68
C ALA A 62 -11.83 -30.21 -16.68
N GLY A 63 -12.47 -30.41 -15.52
CA GLY A 63 -12.53 -29.39 -14.47
C GLY A 63 -13.52 -28.25 -14.73
N GLY A 64 -14.35 -28.35 -15.77
CA GLY A 64 -15.38 -27.36 -16.08
C GLY A 64 -14.86 -26.15 -16.86
N TYR A 65 -13.70 -26.29 -17.50
CA TYR A 65 -13.15 -25.29 -18.41
C TYR A 65 -13.70 -25.46 -19.83
N PHE A 66 -13.70 -24.38 -20.60
CA PHE A 66 -14.03 -24.36 -22.01
C PHE A 66 -12.92 -23.62 -22.76
N SER A 67 -12.47 -24.14 -23.91
CA SER A 67 -11.45 -23.48 -24.71
C SER A 67 -11.62 -23.61 -26.23
N THR A 68 -10.99 -22.71 -26.97
CA THR A 68 -10.87 -22.78 -28.44
C THR A 68 -9.70 -21.95 -28.93
N GLN A 69 -9.12 -22.36 -30.06
CA GLN A 69 -8.12 -21.57 -30.79
C GLN A 69 -8.77 -21.00 -32.04
N VAL A 70 -8.57 -19.70 -32.27
CA VAL A 70 -9.16 -18.97 -33.40
C VAL A 70 -8.06 -18.36 -34.25
N ASP A 71 -7.83 -18.94 -35.43
CA ASP A 71 -6.77 -18.54 -36.36
C ASP A 71 -6.99 -17.17 -36.98
N GLU A 72 -8.22 -16.67 -37.04
CA GLU A 72 -8.57 -15.35 -37.57
C GLU A 72 -8.53 -14.24 -36.50
N ALA A 73 -8.51 -14.59 -35.21
CA ALA A 73 -8.51 -13.63 -34.13
C ALA A 73 -7.15 -12.92 -34.01
N ARG A 74 -7.17 -11.61 -33.78
CA ARG A 74 -5.97 -10.76 -33.73
C ARG A 74 -6.01 -9.80 -32.54
N PRO A 75 -4.84 -9.40 -32.00
CA PRO A 75 -4.78 -8.31 -31.03
C PRO A 75 -5.53 -7.06 -31.51
N GLY A 76 -6.21 -6.38 -30.58
CA GLY A 76 -7.10 -5.25 -30.87
C GLY A 76 -8.55 -5.62 -31.23
N MET A 77 -8.84 -6.89 -31.55
CA MET A 77 -10.22 -7.32 -31.74
C MET A 77 -10.98 -7.36 -30.40
N ARG A 78 -12.29 -7.14 -30.50
CA ARG A 78 -13.24 -7.11 -29.38
C ARG A 78 -13.97 -8.44 -29.28
N TYR A 79 -14.11 -8.98 -28.07
CA TYR A 79 -14.82 -10.24 -27.87
C TYR A 79 -15.66 -10.28 -26.59
N ARG A 80 -16.59 -11.24 -26.55
CA ARG A 80 -17.41 -11.62 -25.39
C ARG A 80 -17.62 -13.13 -25.38
N PHE A 81 -17.97 -13.70 -24.22
CA PHE A 81 -18.41 -15.08 -24.10
C PHE A 81 -19.92 -15.18 -23.92
N ARG A 82 -20.56 -16.13 -24.57
CA ARG A 82 -21.99 -16.44 -24.38
C ARG A 82 -22.14 -17.86 -23.83
N PRO A 83 -22.44 -18.02 -22.53
CA PRO A 83 -22.77 -19.30 -21.92
C PRO A 83 -24.21 -19.74 -22.25
N ASP A 84 -24.42 -21.02 -22.55
CA ASP A 84 -25.72 -21.69 -22.74
C ASP A 84 -26.71 -20.98 -23.67
N ASN A 85 -26.21 -20.31 -24.71
CA ASN A 85 -27.01 -19.49 -25.61
C ASN A 85 -27.89 -18.47 -24.84
N SER A 86 -27.38 -17.93 -23.73
CA SER A 86 -28.02 -16.86 -22.97
C SER A 86 -28.42 -15.69 -23.87
N ASP A 87 -29.44 -14.92 -23.47
CA ASP A 87 -29.91 -13.77 -24.26
C ASP A 87 -28.81 -12.71 -24.50
N GLN A 88 -27.83 -12.65 -23.61
CA GLN A 88 -26.71 -11.71 -23.66
C GLN A 88 -25.36 -12.45 -23.60
N ALA A 89 -24.36 -11.92 -24.31
CA ALA A 89 -22.95 -12.27 -24.13
C ALA A 89 -22.28 -11.35 -23.09
N TYR A 90 -21.36 -11.91 -22.32
CA TYR A 90 -20.70 -11.29 -21.17
C TYR A 90 -19.21 -11.01 -21.47
N PRO A 91 -18.62 -9.99 -20.83
CA PRO A 91 -17.17 -9.80 -20.85
C PRO A 91 -16.42 -11.00 -20.29
N ASP A 92 -15.14 -11.12 -20.65
CA ASP A 92 -14.24 -12.14 -20.13
C ASP A 92 -13.91 -11.89 -18.64
N PRO A 93 -14.16 -12.86 -17.73
CA PRO A 93 -13.68 -12.83 -16.35
C PRO A 93 -12.20 -12.48 -16.16
N ALA A 94 -11.36 -12.85 -17.13
CA ALA A 94 -9.92 -12.60 -17.13
C ALA A 94 -9.52 -11.67 -18.29
N SER A 95 -10.37 -10.70 -18.60
CA SER A 95 -10.10 -9.67 -19.61
C SER A 95 -8.77 -8.97 -19.33
N HIS A 96 -7.87 -8.90 -20.32
CA HIS A 96 -6.62 -8.15 -20.19
C HIS A 96 -6.81 -6.63 -20.43
N PHE A 97 -7.94 -6.20 -20.99
CA PHE A 97 -8.28 -4.79 -21.14
C PHE A 97 -9.76 -4.58 -21.49
N GLN A 98 -10.39 -3.57 -20.87
CA GLN A 98 -11.79 -3.23 -21.04
C GLN A 98 -11.96 -1.82 -21.63
N PRO A 99 -11.92 -1.66 -22.96
CA PRO A 99 -11.90 -0.35 -23.63
C PRO A 99 -13.15 0.52 -23.36
N GLU A 100 -14.28 -0.12 -23.12
CA GLU A 100 -15.63 0.47 -23.04
C GLU A 100 -16.20 0.31 -21.62
N GLY A 101 -15.33 0.00 -20.66
CA GLY A 101 -15.66 -0.30 -19.27
C GLY A 101 -16.08 -1.75 -19.05
N PRO A 102 -16.38 -2.12 -17.80
CA PRO A 102 -16.54 -3.52 -17.40
C PRO A 102 -17.76 -4.22 -18.01
N HIS A 103 -18.75 -3.47 -18.51
CA HIS A 103 -19.89 -4.03 -19.26
C HIS A 103 -19.61 -4.20 -20.76
N GLY A 104 -18.51 -3.63 -21.24
CA GLY A 104 -18.09 -3.63 -22.64
C GLY A 104 -17.59 -5.00 -23.11
N PRO A 105 -17.19 -5.10 -24.39
CA PRO A 105 -16.44 -6.25 -24.86
C PRO A 105 -14.95 -6.13 -24.51
N SER A 106 -14.35 -7.25 -24.12
CA SER A 106 -12.92 -7.38 -23.81
C SER A 106 -12.05 -7.13 -25.06
N GLU A 107 -10.83 -6.59 -24.89
CA GLU A 107 -9.81 -6.51 -25.94
C GLU A 107 -8.85 -7.69 -25.89
N ILE A 108 -8.50 -8.23 -27.06
CA ILE A 108 -7.35 -9.12 -27.18
C ILE A 108 -6.07 -8.27 -27.12
N ILE A 109 -5.20 -8.54 -26.15
CA ILE A 109 -3.91 -7.85 -25.97
C ILE A 109 -2.77 -8.81 -26.32
N ASP A 110 -1.80 -8.33 -27.10
CA ASP A 110 -0.52 -9.03 -27.28
C ASP A 110 0.57 -8.31 -26.46
N PRO A 111 1.01 -8.90 -25.33
CA PRO A 111 1.98 -8.24 -24.46
C PRO A 111 3.39 -8.15 -25.05
N ARG A 112 3.70 -8.93 -26.09
CA ARG A 112 5.04 -8.98 -26.71
C ARG A 112 5.31 -7.76 -27.58
N VAL A 113 4.29 -6.94 -27.83
CA VAL A 113 4.41 -5.66 -28.53
C VAL A 113 5.27 -4.70 -27.72
N PHE A 114 5.06 -4.65 -26.39
CA PHE A 114 5.89 -3.86 -25.50
C PHE A 114 7.28 -4.49 -25.35
N ARG A 115 8.33 -3.66 -25.42
CA ARG A 115 9.73 -4.09 -25.30
C ARG A 115 10.33 -3.49 -24.04
N TRP A 116 10.40 -4.31 -22.99
CA TRP A 116 11.05 -3.97 -21.72
C TRP A 116 12.53 -3.66 -21.89
N THR A 117 13.04 -2.76 -21.05
CA THR A 117 14.46 -2.37 -20.98
C THR A 117 15.10 -2.68 -19.63
N ASP A 118 14.36 -3.34 -18.74
CA ASP A 118 14.70 -3.58 -17.34
C ASP A 118 15.37 -4.93 -17.05
N ALA A 119 16.00 -5.57 -18.04
CA ALA A 119 16.60 -6.90 -17.87
C ALA A 119 17.66 -7.00 -16.75
N GLU A 120 18.30 -5.89 -16.39
CA GLU A 120 19.27 -5.80 -15.28
C GLU A 120 18.63 -5.44 -13.93
N TRP A 121 17.33 -5.14 -13.90
CA TRP A 121 16.60 -4.84 -12.67
C TRP A 121 16.50 -6.06 -11.76
N ARG A 122 16.72 -5.84 -10.46
CA ARG A 122 16.71 -6.90 -9.44
C ARG A 122 15.77 -6.60 -8.27
N GLY A 123 14.97 -5.53 -8.35
CA GLY A 123 14.14 -5.08 -7.22
C GLY A 123 14.96 -4.47 -6.07
N ARG A 124 14.31 -3.65 -5.25
CA ARG A 124 14.90 -3.12 -4.00
C ARG A 124 14.79 -4.11 -2.87
N ARG A 125 15.77 -4.12 -1.96
CA ARG A 125 15.66 -4.91 -0.73
C ARG A 125 14.65 -4.25 0.22
N ARG A 126 13.99 -5.05 1.05
CA ARG A 126 13.02 -4.60 2.05
C ARG A 126 13.56 -3.51 2.98
N ASP A 127 14.83 -3.56 3.36
CA ASP A 127 15.48 -2.59 4.24
C ASP A 127 15.82 -1.25 3.56
N GLU A 128 15.71 -1.17 2.23
CA GLU A 128 15.94 0.04 1.43
C GLU A 128 14.65 0.81 1.13
N LEU A 129 13.49 0.28 1.54
CA LEU A 129 12.20 0.81 1.12
C LEU A 129 11.82 2.12 1.84
N VAL A 130 11.38 3.05 1.02
CA VAL A 130 10.64 4.28 1.35
C VAL A 130 9.50 4.30 0.34
N ILE A 131 8.30 4.03 0.83
CA ILE A 131 7.11 3.81 0.00
C ILE A 131 6.45 5.17 -0.28
N TYR A 132 5.98 5.35 -1.51
CA TYR A 132 5.15 6.46 -1.93
C TYR A 132 3.83 5.92 -2.48
N GLU A 133 2.78 6.03 -1.69
CA GLU A 133 1.43 5.64 -2.10
C GLU A 133 0.85 6.69 -3.06
N MET A 134 0.37 6.24 -4.22
CA MET A 134 -0.15 7.13 -5.26
C MET A 134 -1.40 6.59 -5.95
N HIS A 135 -2.31 7.52 -6.25
CA HIS A 135 -3.52 7.33 -7.02
C HIS A 135 -3.35 7.96 -8.39
N ILE A 136 -3.23 7.15 -9.45
CA ILE A 136 -2.90 7.64 -10.79
C ILE A 136 -3.89 8.71 -11.29
N GLY A 137 -5.19 8.52 -11.03
CA GLY A 137 -6.22 9.46 -11.47
C GLY A 137 -6.16 10.85 -10.84
N THR A 138 -5.42 11.03 -9.74
CA THR A 138 -5.30 12.33 -9.04
C THR A 138 -3.86 12.75 -8.76
N PHE A 139 -2.87 11.92 -9.10
CA PHE A 139 -1.46 12.25 -8.89
C PHE A 139 -0.99 13.41 -9.78
N THR A 140 -1.63 13.56 -10.95
CA THR A 140 -1.44 14.70 -11.87
C THR A 140 -2.81 15.19 -12.34
N PRO A 141 -2.93 16.44 -12.83
CA PRO A 141 -4.19 16.95 -13.35
C PRO A 141 -4.77 16.12 -14.50
N GLU A 142 -3.91 15.49 -15.32
CA GLU A 142 -4.34 14.63 -16.42
C GLU A 142 -4.83 13.26 -15.98
N GLY A 143 -4.35 12.74 -14.85
CA GLY A 143 -4.84 11.48 -14.27
C GLY A 143 -4.51 10.23 -15.08
N ILE A 144 -3.37 10.20 -15.79
CA ILE A 144 -2.98 9.10 -16.70
C ILE A 144 -1.53 8.65 -16.48
N TRP A 145 -1.21 7.44 -16.93
CA TRP A 145 0.12 6.81 -16.79
C TRP A 145 1.25 7.68 -17.32
N GLN A 146 1.10 8.24 -18.53
CA GLN A 146 2.15 9.04 -19.16
C GLN A 146 2.41 10.34 -18.41
N ALA A 147 1.41 10.89 -17.71
CA ALA A 147 1.58 12.08 -16.89
C ALA A 147 2.30 11.75 -15.58
N ALA A 148 1.86 10.69 -14.88
CA ALA A 148 2.53 10.19 -13.69
C ALA A 148 4.00 9.81 -13.96
N GLN A 149 4.29 9.21 -15.12
CA GLN A 149 5.64 8.82 -15.54
C GLN A 149 6.62 10.01 -15.59
N ARG A 150 6.15 11.22 -15.92
CA ARG A 150 7.00 12.43 -16.00
C ARG A 150 7.48 12.91 -14.63
N GLU A 151 6.78 12.57 -13.56
CA GLU A 151 7.10 12.96 -12.19
C GLU A 151 8.06 11.99 -11.49
N LEU A 152 8.26 10.78 -12.04
CA LEU A 152 9.12 9.75 -11.45
C LEU A 152 10.56 10.21 -11.17
N PRO A 153 11.24 10.99 -12.06
CA PRO A 153 12.58 11.48 -11.77
C PRO A 153 12.65 12.32 -10.48
N ALA A 154 11.64 13.16 -10.25
CA ALA A 154 11.59 14.01 -9.06
C ALA A 154 11.35 13.17 -7.78
N LEU A 155 10.53 12.12 -7.84
CA LEU A 155 10.35 11.20 -6.72
C LEU A 155 11.63 10.40 -6.41
N ALA A 156 12.33 9.92 -7.44
CA ALA A 156 13.61 9.23 -7.28
C ALA A 156 14.70 10.16 -6.69
N GLU A 157 14.79 11.40 -7.18
CA GLU A 157 15.72 12.42 -6.66
C GLU A 157 15.42 12.78 -5.21
N LEU A 158 14.14 12.86 -4.83
CA LEU A 158 13.70 13.11 -3.45
C LEU A 158 14.19 12.02 -2.48
N GLY A 159 14.34 10.78 -2.96
CA GLY A 159 14.78 9.63 -2.18
C GLY A 159 13.71 8.56 -1.96
N ILE A 160 12.60 8.62 -2.70
CA ILE A 160 11.64 7.50 -2.78
C ILE A 160 12.33 6.30 -3.43
N THR A 161 11.98 5.10 -2.97
CA THR A 161 12.55 3.85 -3.51
C THR A 161 11.51 2.83 -3.93
N CYS A 162 10.25 3.01 -3.53
CA CYS A 162 9.13 2.15 -3.92
C CYS A 162 7.86 2.97 -4.15
N LEU A 163 7.15 2.71 -5.24
CA LEU A 163 5.84 3.27 -5.55
C LEU A 163 4.79 2.23 -5.19
N GLU A 164 3.82 2.60 -4.35
CA GLU A 164 2.65 1.79 -4.06
C GLU A 164 1.46 2.37 -4.83
N LEU A 165 1.06 1.68 -5.89
CA LEU A 165 -0.06 2.10 -6.72
C LEU A 165 -1.36 1.66 -6.06
N MET A 166 -2.28 2.59 -5.83
CA MET A 166 -3.68 2.24 -5.50
C MET A 166 -4.29 1.35 -6.60
N PRO A 167 -5.37 0.60 -6.31
CA PRO A 167 -5.83 -0.46 -7.21
C PRO A 167 -6.17 0.03 -8.62
N VAL A 168 -5.81 -0.80 -9.60
CA VAL A 168 -5.98 -0.47 -11.03
C VAL A 168 -6.89 -1.42 -11.79
N ALA A 169 -7.49 -2.43 -11.14
CA ALA A 169 -8.47 -3.31 -11.79
C ALA A 169 -9.65 -2.48 -12.34
N ASP A 170 -10.10 -2.73 -13.58
CA ASP A 170 -11.13 -1.88 -14.20
C ASP A 170 -12.45 -1.95 -13.41
N PHE A 171 -13.09 -0.79 -13.31
CA PHE A 171 -14.34 -0.57 -12.58
C PHE A 171 -15.30 0.32 -13.39
N PRO A 172 -16.61 0.31 -13.07
CA PRO A 172 -17.59 1.15 -13.75
C PRO A 172 -17.40 2.64 -13.45
N GLY A 173 -17.88 3.50 -14.34
CA GLY A 173 -17.84 4.96 -14.15
C GLY A 173 -16.57 5.62 -14.67
N ARG A 174 -16.41 6.91 -14.35
CA ARG A 174 -15.36 7.79 -14.88
C ARG A 174 -14.21 8.06 -13.91
N PHE A 175 -14.41 7.82 -12.62
CA PHE A 175 -13.41 8.00 -11.57
C PHE A 175 -13.79 7.15 -10.35
N GLY A 176 -12.79 6.76 -9.58
CA GLY A 176 -12.92 5.94 -8.37
C GLY A 176 -11.55 5.68 -7.78
N TRP A 177 -11.48 5.32 -6.51
CA TRP A 177 -10.21 4.95 -5.87
C TRP A 177 -9.61 3.63 -6.39
N GLY A 178 -10.44 2.75 -6.97
CA GLY A 178 -10.03 1.45 -7.50
C GLY A 178 -10.55 0.24 -6.70
N TYR A 179 -11.00 0.42 -5.46
CA TYR A 179 -11.49 -0.68 -4.61
C TYR A 179 -12.79 -1.33 -5.11
N ASP A 180 -13.52 -0.66 -6.00
CA ASP A 180 -14.70 -1.22 -6.69
C ASP A 180 -14.32 -1.99 -7.97
N GLY A 181 -13.06 -2.41 -8.12
CA GLY A 181 -12.55 -3.19 -9.24
C GLY A 181 -13.32 -4.50 -9.44
N VAL A 182 -13.63 -4.83 -10.69
CA VAL A 182 -14.33 -6.07 -11.06
C VAL A 182 -13.58 -6.91 -12.08
N ASP A 183 -12.81 -6.28 -12.96
CA ASP A 183 -11.98 -6.96 -13.96
C ASP A 183 -10.52 -7.03 -13.48
N LEU A 184 -10.22 -8.01 -12.62
CA LEU A 184 -8.93 -8.09 -11.90
C LEU A 184 -7.69 -8.11 -12.80
N PHE A 185 -7.82 -8.56 -14.06
CA PHE A 185 -6.72 -8.66 -15.03
C PHE A 185 -6.64 -7.43 -15.97
N ALA A 186 -7.63 -6.55 -15.94
CA ALA A 186 -7.68 -5.38 -16.81
C ALA A 186 -7.18 -4.15 -16.02
N PRO A 187 -6.02 -3.56 -16.35
CA PRO A 187 -5.70 -2.23 -15.85
C PRO A 187 -6.76 -1.25 -16.39
N THR A 188 -7.20 -0.33 -15.53
CA THR A 188 -8.35 0.50 -15.83
C THR A 188 -8.11 1.37 -17.05
N ARG A 189 -9.11 1.41 -17.93
CA ARG A 189 -9.09 2.20 -19.16
C ARG A 189 -8.94 3.70 -18.91
N LEU A 190 -9.28 4.15 -17.70
CA LEU A 190 -9.29 5.56 -17.32
C LEU A 190 -7.87 6.15 -17.29
N TYR A 191 -6.85 5.32 -17.00
CA TYR A 191 -5.47 5.77 -16.85
C TYR A 191 -4.65 5.61 -18.13
N GLY A 192 -5.16 4.85 -19.10
CA GLY A 192 -4.49 4.56 -20.37
C GLY A 192 -4.66 3.10 -20.80
N ARG A 193 -3.85 2.68 -21.76
CA ARG A 193 -3.80 1.30 -22.25
C ARG A 193 -2.80 0.47 -21.42
N PRO A 194 -2.84 -0.88 -21.50
CA PRO A 194 -1.91 -1.73 -20.78
C PRO A 194 -0.43 -1.41 -21.05
N ASP A 195 -0.05 -1.06 -22.29
CA ASP A 195 1.33 -0.70 -22.62
C ASP A 195 1.77 0.63 -22.00
N ASP A 196 0.85 1.53 -21.67
CA ASP A 196 1.17 2.77 -20.97
C ASP A 196 1.56 2.49 -19.51
N PHE A 197 0.90 1.50 -18.90
CA PHE A 197 1.29 1.02 -17.57
C PHE A 197 2.65 0.31 -17.61
N ARG A 198 2.91 -0.54 -18.62
CA ARG A 198 4.24 -1.15 -18.81
C ARG A 198 5.34 -0.10 -18.97
N ALA A 199 5.08 0.94 -19.76
CA ALA A 199 6.02 2.06 -19.93
C ALA A 199 6.29 2.81 -18.61
N PHE A 200 5.27 3.00 -17.77
CA PHE A 200 5.43 3.59 -16.45
C PHE A 200 6.34 2.73 -15.56
N VAL A 201 6.11 1.42 -15.49
CA VAL A 201 6.92 0.49 -14.68
C VAL A 201 8.35 0.42 -15.20
N ASP A 202 8.55 0.27 -16.51
CA ASP A 202 9.88 0.23 -17.14
C ASP A 202 10.69 1.50 -16.82
N ARG A 203 10.02 2.66 -16.86
CA ARG A 203 10.64 3.93 -16.48
C ARG A 203 10.97 3.99 -14.99
N ALA A 204 10.11 3.47 -14.12
CA ALA A 204 10.38 3.39 -12.69
C ALA A 204 11.62 2.53 -12.40
N HIS A 205 11.73 1.35 -13.01
CA HIS A 205 12.89 0.47 -12.88
C HIS A 205 14.18 1.13 -13.38
N ALA A 206 14.14 1.83 -14.51
CA ALA A 206 15.29 2.59 -15.02
C ALA A 206 15.76 3.71 -14.08
N LEU A 207 14.88 4.20 -13.19
CA LEU A 207 15.20 5.17 -12.14
C LEU A 207 15.53 4.52 -10.79
N GLY A 208 15.52 3.18 -10.74
CA GLY A 208 15.76 2.41 -9.53
C GLY A 208 14.63 2.47 -8.51
N LEU A 209 13.40 2.69 -8.95
CA LEU A 209 12.18 2.67 -8.13
C LEU A 209 11.51 1.30 -8.27
N SER A 210 11.21 0.65 -7.14
CA SER A 210 10.30 -0.48 -7.16
C SER A 210 8.86 -0.06 -7.41
N VAL A 211 8.06 -0.92 -8.03
CA VAL A 211 6.62 -0.68 -8.23
C VAL A 211 5.82 -1.85 -7.69
N ILE A 212 4.95 -1.57 -6.73
CA ILE A 212 4.00 -2.53 -6.17
C ILE A 212 2.58 -2.08 -6.42
N LEU A 213 1.67 -3.03 -6.48
CA LEU A 213 0.26 -2.78 -6.75
C LEU A 213 -0.60 -3.19 -5.55
N ASP A 214 -1.46 -2.30 -5.13
CA ASP A 214 -2.57 -2.62 -4.24
C ASP A 214 -3.61 -3.47 -4.98
N VAL A 215 -3.87 -4.67 -4.46
CA VAL A 215 -4.78 -5.64 -5.05
C VAL A 215 -5.88 -6.04 -4.06
N VAL A 216 -7.09 -6.10 -4.59
CA VAL A 216 -8.30 -6.42 -3.84
C VAL A 216 -8.72 -7.84 -4.18
N TYR A 217 -8.40 -8.79 -3.29
CA TYR A 217 -8.76 -10.20 -3.41
C TYR A 217 -9.78 -10.66 -2.37
N ASN A 218 -10.21 -9.76 -1.49
CA ASN A 218 -11.17 -10.06 -0.44
C ASN A 218 -12.63 -9.92 -0.92
N HIS A 219 -12.90 -9.03 -1.88
CA HIS A 219 -14.21 -8.80 -2.50
C HIS A 219 -14.02 -8.26 -3.93
N LEU A 220 -15.13 -8.16 -4.68
CA LEU A 220 -15.21 -7.49 -5.99
C LEU A 220 -16.29 -6.42 -5.95
N GLY A 221 -16.13 -5.40 -6.80
CA GLY A 221 -17.08 -4.29 -6.91
C GLY A 221 -18.52 -4.72 -7.19
N PRO A 222 -19.51 -3.91 -6.76
CA PRO A 222 -20.94 -4.27 -6.79
C PRO A 222 -21.60 -4.14 -8.18
N ASP A 223 -20.90 -3.60 -9.18
CA ASP A 223 -21.42 -3.38 -10.53
C ASP A 223 -20.36 -3.75 -11.57
N GLY A 224 -20.75 -4.48 -12.62
CA GLY A 224 -19.83 -4.97 -13.66
C GLY A 224 -19.15 -6.31 -13.37
N ASN A 225 -19.35 -6.91 -12.20
CA ASN A 225 -18.85 -8.25 -11.90
C ASN A 225 -19.76 -9.33 -12.52
N TYR A 226 -19.26 -10.03 -13.54
CA TYR A 226 -20.00 -11.07 -14.26
C TYR A 226 -19.61 -12.51 -13.91
N LEU A 227 -18.73 -12.73 -12.91
CA LEU A 227 -18.22 -14.07 -12.57
C LEU A 227 -19.32 -15.11 -12.32
N LYS A 228 -20.43 -14.71 -11.68
CA LYS A 228 -21.57 -15.59 -11.38
C LYS A 228 -22.31 -16.13 -12.60
N TYR A 229 -22.20 -15.45 -13.74
CA TYR A 229 -22.80 -15.93 -14.99
C TYR A 229 -22.00 -17.09 -15.60
N PHE A 230 -20.74 -17.24 -15.21
CA PHE A 230 -19.91 -18.39 -15.57
C PHE A 230 -19.94 -19.46 -14.46
N SER A 231 -19.87 -19.06 -13.19
CA SER A 231 -19.97 -19.95 -12.04
C SER A 231 -20.39 -19.22 -10.78
N GLU A 232 -21.42 -19.69 -10.08
CA GLU A 232 -21.73 -19.20 -8.73
C GLU A 232 -20.62 -19.53 -7.73
N SER A 233 -19.83 -20.58 -8.00
CA SER A 233 -18.78 -21.08 -7.11
C SER A 233 -17.61 -20.12 -6.94
N TYR A 234 -17.52 -19.01 -7.69
CA TYR A 234 -16.56 -17.93 -7.42
C TYR A 234 -16.75 -17.30 -6.03
N PHE A 235 -17.96 -17.36 -5.49
CA PHE A 235 -18.32 -16.77 -4.20
C PHE A 235 -18.88 -17.81 -3.25
N THR A 236 -18.89 -17.47 -1.96
CA THR A 236 -19.45 -18.30 -0.92
C THR A 236 -20.27 -17.48 0.08
N ASP A 237 -21.32 -18.10 0.62
CA ASP A 237 -22.15 -17.56 1.69
C ASP A 237 -21.69 -18.03 3.09
N ARG A 238 -20.60 -18.81 3.16
CA ARG A 238 -20.00 -19.31 4.41
C ARG A 238 -19.52 -18.18 5.33
N TYR A 239 -19.13 -17.06 4.75
CA TYR A 239 -18.54 -15.94 5.46
C TYR A 239 -19.31 -14.66 5.16
N LYS A 240 -19.31 -13.73 6.13
CA LYS A 240 -19.81 -12.38 5.92
C LYS A 240 -18.61 -11.48 5.68
N ASN A 241 -18.59 -10.83 4.52
CA ASN A 241 -17.61 -9.82 4.15
C ASN A 241 -18.24 -8.42 4.26
N GLU A 242 -17.45 -7.41 4.59
CA GLU A 242 -17.91 -6.04 4.83
C GLU A 242 -18.30 -5.27 3.56
N TRP A 243 -17.72 -5.61 2.41
CA TRP A 243 -17.85 -4.87 1.15
C TRP A 243 -18.56 -5.63 0.03
N GLY A 244 -18.86 -6.92 0.24
CA GLY A 244 -19.55 -7.71 -0.76
C GLY A 244 -19.70 -9.17 -0.39
N GLU A 245 -19.80 -10.03 -1.40
CA GLU A 245 -19.79 -11.47 -1.21
C GLU A 245 -18.36 -11.96 -1.01
N ALA A 246 -18.18 -12.93 -0.10
CA ALA A 246 -16.87 -13.50 0.14
C ALA A 246 -16.40 -14.34 -1.05
N VAL A 247 -15.16 -14.15 -1.47
CA VAL A 247 -14.51 -14.99 -2.49
C VAL A 247 -14.31 -16.41 -1.94
N ASN A 248 -14.59 -17.42 -2.76
CA ASN A 248 -14.59 -18.81 -2.33
C ASN A 248 -13.19 -19.46 -2.36
N PHE A 249 -12.45 -19.39 -1.25
CA PHE A 249 -11.12 -20.01 -1.14
C PHE A 249 -11.06 -21.39 -0.51
N ASP A 250 -12.13 -21.83 0.18
CA ASP A 250 -12.16 -23.11 0.92
C ASP A 250 -13.48 -23.91 0.78
N GLY A 251 -14.42 -23.41 -0.01
CA GLY A 251 -15.69 -24.04 -0.29
C GLY A 251 -15.63 -25.11 -1.38
N PRO A 252 -16.79 -25.73 -1.68
CA PRO A 252 -16.91 -26.59 -2.85
C PRO A 252 -16.45 -25.84 -4.09
N ASP A 253 -15.73 -26.53 -4.97
CA ASP A 253 -15.18 -25.97 -6.21
C ASP A 253 -14.29 -24.73 -6.04
N SER A 254 -13.69 -24.52 -4.86
CA SER A 254 -12.76 -23.41 -4.61
C SER A 254 -11.44 -23.53 -5.36
N GLY A 255 -11.06 -24.73 -5.83
CA GLY A 255 -9.79 -24.96 -6.55
C GLY A 255 -9.59 -24.00 -7.74
N PRO A 256 -10.50 -23.97 -8.73
CA PRO A 256 -10.45 -23.02 -9.85
C PRO A 256 -10.54 -21.54 -9.43
N VAL A 257 -11.20 -21.22 -8.31
CA VAL A 257 -11.28 -19.84 -7.79
C VAL A 257 -9.94 -19.38 -7.22
N ARG A 258 -9.27 -20.27 -6.47
CA ARG A 258 -7.89 -20.05 -6.04
C ARG A 258 -6.97 -19.91 -7.24
N GLU A 259 -7.10 -20.80 -8.24
CA GLU A 259 -6.32 -20.73 -9.48
C GLU A 259 -6.52 -19.39 -10.22
N PHE A 260 -7.75 -18.87 -10.26
CA PHE A 260 -8.08 -17.55 -10.83
C PHE A 260 -7.32 -16.41 -10.15
N VAL A 261 -7.34 -16.36 -8.82
CA VAL A 261 -6.65 -15.30 -8.05
C VAL A 261 -5.12 -15.46 -8.13
N LEU A 262 -4.60 -16.68 -8.00
CA LEU A 262 -3.17 -16.94 -8.11
C LEU A 262 -2.65 -16.68 -9.54
N ALA A 263 -3.46 -16.90 -10.57
CA ALA A 263 -3.15 -16.49 -11.93
C ALA A 263 -3.07 -14.97 -12.08
N ASN A 264 -3.94 -14.23 -11.37
CA ASN A 264 -3.88 -12.77 -11.36
C ASN A 264 -2.59 -12.25 -10.68
N VAL A 265 -2.18 -12.88 -9.58
CA VAL A 265 -0.89 -12.59 -8.93
C VAL A 265 0.26 -12.78 -9.91
N ARG A 266 0.35 -13.95 -10.55
CA ARG A 266 1.38 -14.23 -11.56
C ARG A 266 1.32 -13.26 -12.74
N TYR A 267 0.12 -12.88 -13.16
CA TYR A 267 -0.08 -11.91 -14.22
C TYR A 267 0.52 -10.55 -13.84
N TRP A 268 0.19 -9.99 -12.69
CA TRP A 268 0.74 -8.70 -12.27
C TRP A 268 2.27 -8.71 -12.14
N ILE A 269 2.83 -9.75 -11.51
CA ILE A 269 4.28 -9.85 -11.30
C ILE A 269 5.02 -10.15 -12.61
N GLY A 270 4.51 -11.06 -13.43
CA GLY A 270 5.18 -11.55 -14.64
C GLY A 270 4.91 -10.74 -15.91
N GLU A 271 3.70 -10.21 -16.09
CA GLU A 271 3.30 -9.46 -17.29
C GLU A 271 3.68 -7.97 -17.21
N PHE A 272 3.50 -7.37 -16.04
CA PHE A 272 3.75 -5.95 -15.79
C PHE A 272 5.06 -5.72 -15.05
N HIS A 273 5.83 -6.78 -14.80
CA HIS A 273 7.09 -6.73 -14.06
C HIS A 273 6.94 -6.06 -12.70
N LEU A 274 5.79 -6.15 -12.04
CA LEU A 274 5.64 -5.56 -10.71
C LEU A 274 6.57 -6.26 -9.70
N ASP A 275 7.09 -5.49 -8.76
CA ASP A 275 8.02 -5.95 -7.73
C ASP A 275 7.30 -6.48 -6.49
N GLY A 276 5.97 -6.50 -6.49
CA GLY A 276 5.24 -6.86 -5.30
C GLY A 276 3.79 -6.43 -5.31
N LEU A 277 3.11 -6.79 -4.23
CA LEU A 277 1.69 -6.53 -4.03
C LEU A 277 1.44 -6.01 -2.61
N ARG A 278 0.52 -5.06 -2.47
CA ARG A 278 -0.14 -4.76 -1.19
C ARG A 278 -1.52 -5.40 -1.22
N LEU A 279 -1.82 -6.22 -0.22
CA LEU A 279 -3.04 -7.00 -0.13
C LEU A 279 -4.04 -6.24 0.75
N ASP A 280 -5.12 -5.79 0.12
CA ASP A 280 -6.22 -5.08 0.77
C ASP A 280 -6.96 -5.96 1.77
N ALA A 281 -7.21 -5.40 2.96
CA ALA A 281 -8.02 -5.96 4.03
C ALA A 281 -7.89 -7.48 4.19
N THR A 282 -6.68 -7.96 4.49
CA THR A 282 -6.36 -9.40 4.53
C THR A 282 -7.21 -10.19 5.52
N GLN A 283 -7.78 -9.54 6.54
CA GLN A 283 -8.75 -10.13 7.47
C GLN A 283 -10.07 -10.58 6.83
N GLN A 284 -10.40 -10.07 5.64
CA GLN A 284 -11.59 -10.44 4.88
C GLN A 284 -11.32 -11.49 3.80
N MET A 285 -10.08 -12.00 3.71
CA MET A 285 -9.72 -13.13 2.85
C MET A 285 -9.85 -14.45 3.62
N PHE A 286 -11.09 -14.94 3.71
CA PHE A 286 -11.41 -16.15 4.48
C PHE A 286 -10.92 -17.42 3.79
N ASP A 287 -10.08 -18.20 4.47
CA ASP A 287 -9.62 -19.49 3.97
C ASP A 287 -9.23 -20.43 5.12
N ALA A 288 -9.94 -21.54 5.27
CA ALA A 288 -9.65 -22.60 6.23
C ALA A 288 -8.81 -23.75 5.65
N SER A 289 -8.35 -23.63 4.40
CA SER A 289 -7.50 -24.65 3.76
C SER A 289 -6.15 -24.80 4.48
N PRO A 290 -5.54 -26.01 4.51
CA PRO A 290 -4.21 -26.20 5.09
C PRO A 290 -3.15 -25.29 4.49
N ASP A 291 -3.28 -25.02 3.19
CA ASP A 291 -2.51 -24.02 2.47
C ASP A 291 -3.35 -22.75 2.32
N HIS A 292 -3.17 -21.80 3.23
CA HIS A 292 -3.94 -20.55 3.23
C HIS A 292 -3.62 -19.70 1.98
N ILE A 293 -4.63 -19.04 1.42
CA ILE A 293 -4.53 -18.27 0.17
C ILE A 293 -3.44 -17.20 0.25
N LEU A 294 -3.30 -16.50 1.37
CA LEU A 294 -2.23 -15.52 1.61
C LEU A 294 -0.82 -16.14 1.50
N ALA A 295 -0.63 -17.36 2.00
CA ALA A 295 0.64 -18.07 1.88
C ALA A 295 0.88 -18.50 0.43
N ALA A 296 -0.17 -18.96 -0.26
CA ALA A 296 -0.11 -19.28 -1.68
C ALA A 296 0.24 -18.06 -2.54
N ILE A 297 -0.41 -16.92 -2.31
CA ILE A 297 -0.11 -15.64 -2.99
C ILE A 297 1.36 -15.27 -2.81
N THR A 298 1.87 -15.35 -1.59
CA THR A 298 3.27 -15.02 -1.31
C THR A 298 4.23 -15.92 -2.10
N ARG A 299 3.96 -17.23 -2.17
CA ARG A 299 4.77 -18.16 -2.99
C ARG A 299 4.68 -17.81 -4.48
N GLU A 300 3.49 -17.54 -5.00
CA GLU A 300 3.30 -17.18 -6.41
C GLU A 300 4.03 -15.88 -6.79
N VAL A 301 4.08 -14.88 -5.90
CA VAL A 301 4.87 -13.66 -6.12
C VAL A 301 6.36 -14.00 -6.27
N ARG A 302 6.89 -14.88 -5.41
CA ARG A 302 8.30 -15.31 -5.48
C ARG A 302 8.59 -16.14 -6.72
N ASP A 303 7.71 -17.08 -7.05
CA ASP A 303 7.87 -17.99 -8.18
C ASP A 303 7.76 -17.27 -9.52
N ALA A 304 6.96 -16.20 -9.60
CA ALA A 304 6.83 -15.37 -10.80
C ALA A 304 8.05 -14.43 -11.04
N ALA A 305 8.90 -14.22 -10.03
CA ALA A 305 10.06 -13.33 -10.12
C ALA A 305 11.27 -13.84 -9.30
N PRO A 306 11.81 -15.04 -9.61
CA PRO A 306 12.82 -15.70 -8.77
C PRO A 306 14.14 -14.94 -8.67
N ASP A 307 14.48 -14.13 -9.69
CA ASP A 307 15.73 -13.36 -9.76
C ASP A 307 15.59 -11.90 -9.27
N ARG A 308 14.42 -11.52 -8.74
CA ARG A 308 14.15 -10.17 -8.22
C ARG A 308 13.78 -10.20 -6.75
N ASN A 309 14.24 -9.20 -6.00
CA ASN A 309 13.68 -8.88 -4.70
C ASN A 309 12.23 -8.45 -4.91
N THR A 310 11.31 -9.20 -4.30
CA THR A 310 9.89 -8.86 -4.34
C THR A 310 9.35 -8.60 -2.94
N ILE A 311 8.23 -7.89 -2.83
CA ILE A 311 7.61 -7.58 -1.55
C ILE A 311 6.09 -7.85 -1.55
N VAL A 312 5.59 -8.44 -0.46
CA VAL A 312 4.16 -8.64 -0.21
C VAL A 312 3.78 -7.97 1.10
N ILE A 313 2.92 -6.98 1.01
CA ILE A 313 2.46 -6.17 2.14
C ILE A 313 1.02 -6.55 2.46
N GLY A 314 0.68 -6.64 3.74
CA GLY A 314 -0.71 -6.84 4.17
C GLY A 314 -1.26 -5.62 4.89
N GLU A 315 -2.45 -5.19 4.50
CA GLU A 315 -3.31 -4.41 5.37
C GLU A 315 -4.07 -5.37 6.29
N ASN A 316 -3.93 -5.22 7.61
CA ASN A 316 -4.58 -6.12 8.57
C ASN A 316 -5.00 -5.37 9.83
N GLU A 317 -6.27 -4.94 9.90
CA GLU A 317 -6.81 -4.23 11.07
C GLU A 317 -6.65 -5.04 12.38
N PRO A 318 -6.86 -6.38 12.40
CA PRO A 318 -6.69 -7.18 13.61
C PRO A 318 -5.24 -7.29 14.12
N GLN A 319 -4.23 -6.91 13.34
CA GLN A 319 -2.80 -6.95 13.66
C GLN A 319 -2.28 -8.36 13.99
N GLU A 320 -2.59 -9.31 13.11
CA GLU A 320 -2.12 -10.69 13.21
C GLU A 320 -0.65 -10.82 12.77
N ALA A 321 0.28 -10.74 13.72
CA ALA A 321 1.71 -10.87 13.52
C ALA A 321 2.14 -12.18 12.85
N ARG A 322 1.30 -13.22 12.84
CA ARG A 322 1.58 -14.48 12.12
C ARG A 322 1.67 -14.28 10.60
N LEU A 323 0.99 -13.28 10.03
CA LEU A 323 0.98 -13.05 8.58
C LEU A 323 2.40 -12.88 8.01
N VAL A 324 3.27 -12.21 8.77
CA VAL A 324 4.67 -11.96 8.37
C VAL A 324 5.67 -13.00 8.87
N ARG A 325 5.19 -14.04 9.57
CA ARG A 325 6.06 -15.15 9.98
C ARG A 325 6.24 -16.13 8.82
N PRO A 326 7.39 -16.82 8.75
CA PRO A 326 7.59 -17.88 7.76
C PRO A 326 6.56 -19.01 7.89
N ALA A 327 6.29 -19.70 6.78
CA ALA A 327 5.35 -20.81 6.73
C ALA A 327 5.72 -21.95 7.71
N GLU A 328 7.02 -22.18 7.93
CA GLU A 328 7.54 -23.19 8.86
C GLU A 328 7.19 -22.90 10.32
N ARG A 329 6.80 -21.66 10.63
CA ARG A 329 6.31 -21.23 11.95
C ARG A 329 4.80 -20.97 11.97
N GLY A 330 4.07 -21.51 10.99
CA GLY A 330 2.61 -21.35 10.87
C GLY A 330 2.17 -19.96 10.42
N GLY A 331 3.06 -19.19 9.79
CA GLY A 331 2.75 -17.89 9.19
C GLY A 331 2.51 -17.95 7.69
N TYR A 332 2.33 -16.79 7.05
CA TYR A 332 2.02 -16.67 5.62
C TYR A 332 3.14 -16.03 4.80
N ALA A 333 4.28 -15.73 5.45
CA ALA A 333 5.49 -15.21 4.86
C ALA A 333 5.34 -13.85 4.14
N LEU A 334 4.34 -13.04 4.47
CA LEU A 334 4.29 -11.64 4.05
C LEU A 334 5.54 -10.91 4.58
N ASP A 335 5.96 -9.85 3.88
CA ASP A 335 7.18 -9.13 4.23
C ASP A 335 6.95 -8.07 5.31
N ALA A 336 5.80 -7.40 5.25
CA ALA A 336 5.43 -6.33 6.15
C ALA A 336 3.91 -6.16 6.29
N LEU A 337 3.50 -5.47 7.36
CA LEU A 337 2.12 -5.05 7.61
C LEU A 337 2.05 -3.54 7.80
N TRP A 338 0.93 -2.95 7.37
CA TRP A 338 0.60 -1.58 7.75
C TRP A 338 0.40 -1.44 9.26
N ASN A 339 1.01 -0.40 9.85
CA ASN A 339 0.94 -0.12 11.28
C ASN A 339 0.17 1.18 11.56
N ASP A 340 -1.16 1.06 11.58
CA ASP A 340 -2.04 2.18 11.92
C ASP A 340 -1.85 2.70 13.35
N ASP A 341 -1.30 1.91 14.27
CA ASP A 341 -1.12 2.36 15.66
C ASP A 341 -0.20 3.58 15.74
N PHE A 342 0.85 3.59 14.92
CA PHE A 342 1.74 4.74 14.79
C PHE A 342 0.98 5.98 14.30
N HIS A 343 0.23 5.83 13.21
CA HIS A 343 -0.59 6.88 12.62
C HIS A 343 -1.59 7.43 13.65
N HIS A 344 -2.35 6.55 14.32
CA HIS A 344 -3.35 6.95 15.30
C HIS A 344 -2.75 7.70 16.48
N SER A 345 -1.63 7.23 17.04
CA SER A 345 -0.89 7.94 18.08
C SER A 345 -0.40 9.30 17.59
N ALA A 346 0.11 9.41 16.37
CA ALA A 346 0.53 10.68 15.78
C ALA A 346 -0.65 11.66 15.63
N MET A 347 -1.78 11.21 15.12
CA MET A 347 -2.98 12.04 14.97
C MET A 347 -3.49 12.57 16.32
N VAL A 348 -3.54 11.73 17.36
CA VAL A 348 -3.90 12.17 18.71
C VAL A 348 -2.90 13.19 19.25
N ALA A 349 -1.59 12.97 19.04
CA ALA A 349 -0.55 13.89 19.52
C ALA A 349 -0.65 15.27 18.85
N LEU A 350 -0.94 15.29 17.55
CA LEU A 350 -0.92 16.49 16.69
C LEU A 350 -2.22 17.29 16.72
N THR A 351 -3.36 16.62 16.89
CA THR A 351 -4.70 17.26 16.85
C THR A 351 -5.39 17.33 18.20
N GLY A 352 -4.97 16.49 19.15
CA GLY A 352 -5.63 16.33 20.45
C GLY A 352 -6.97 15.58 20.41
N ARG A 353 -7.43 15.12 19.24
CA ARG A 353 -8.73 14.45 19.07
C ARG A 353 -8.63 12.95 19.32
N ARG A 354 -9.59 12.38 20.04
CA ARG A 354 -9.66 10.96 20.43
C ARG A 354 -11.08 10.44 20.27
N GLU A 355 -11.45 10.18 19.03
CA GLU A 355 -12.79 9.74 18.62
C GLU A 355 -12.68 8.56 17.65
N ALA A 356 -13.73 7.75 17.57
CA ALA A 356 -13.73 6.50 16.79
C ALA A 356 -12.51 5.63 17.12
N TYR A 357 -11.80 5.13 16.11
CA TYR A 357 -10.59 4.35 16.28
C TYR A 357 -9.43 5.11 16.95
N TYR A 358 -9.42 6.45 16.98
CA TYR A 358 -8.42 7.22 17.76
C TYR A 358 -8.64 7.15 19.28
N THR A 359 -9.79 6.66 19.75
CA THR A 359 -10.19 6.70 21.18
C THR A 359 -9.16 6.05 22.09
N ASP A 360 -8.53 4.97 21.65
CA ASP A 360 -7.71 4.14 22.54
C ASP A 360 -6.24 4.62 22.64
N TYR A 361 -5.83 5.52 21.75
CA TYR A 361 -4.48 6.10 21.72
C TYR A 361 -4.43 7.39 22.54
N ARG A 362 -3.26 7.70 23.11
CA ARG A 362 -3.06 8.88 23.96
C ARG A 362 -2.17 9.94 23.33
N GLY A 363 -1.48 9.61 22.23
CA GLY A 363 -0.52 10.50 21.57
C GLY A 363 0.65 10.85 22.47
N ARG A 364 1.13 9.88 23.26
CA ARG A 364 2.15 10.09 24.28
C ARG A 364 3.51 9.51 23.87
N PRO A 365 4.62 10.08 24.38
CA PRO A 365 5.99 9.56 24.19
C PRO A 365 6.16 8.04 24.21
N ASN A 366 5.52 7.35 25.15
CA ASN A 366 5.66 5.90 25.31
C ASN A 366 5.07 5.10 24.13
N GLU A 367 4.07 5.64 23.43
CA GLU A 367 3.50 5.02 22.23
C GLU A 367 4.49 5.10 21.07
N PHE A 368 5.12 6.25 20.85
CA PHE A 368 6.14 6.41 19.80
C PHE A 368 7.40 5.57 20.07
N ILE A 369 7.86 5.52 21.33
CA ILE A 369 8.96 4.63 21.74
C ILE A 369 8.56 3.16 21.57
N GLY A 370 7.33 2.80 21.96
CA GLY A 370 6.81 1.45 21.82
C GLY A 370 6.74 1.00 20.37
N ALA A 371 6.20 1.85 19.48
CA ALA A 371 6.09 1.56 18.07
C ALA A 371 7.46 1.39 17.41
N ALA A 372 8.42 2.27 17.72
CA ALA A 372 9.79 2.17 17.22
C ALA A 372 10.52 0.89 17.65
N LYS A 373 10.18 0.31 18.81
CA LYS A 373 10.83 -0.89 19.36
C LYS A 373 10.11 -2.19 19.02
N TYR A 374 8.79 -2.15 18.92
CA TYR A 374 7.94 -3.35 18.95
C TYR A 374 6.88 -3.39 17.84
N GLY A 375 6.85 -2.39 16.94
CA GLY A 375 5.88 -2.32 15.86
C GLY A 375 4.49 -1.94 16.35
N PHE A 376 3.58 -2.91 16.42
CA PHE A 376 2.23 -2.69 16.94
C PHE A 376 2.23 -2.34 18.43
N LEU A 377 1.36 -1.43 18.83
CA LEU A 377 1.07 -1.12 20.24
C LEU A 377 0.07 -2.12 20.82
N TYR A 378 -0.90 -2.54 20.01
CA TYR A 378 -1.84 -3.59 20.36
C TYR A 378 -1.32 -4.96 19.89
N GLN A 379 -1.07 -5.84 20.85
CA GLN A 379 -0.50 -7.18 20.67
C GLN A 379 -1.25 -8.23 21.50
N GLY A 380 -2.54 -7.98 21.77
CA GLY A 380 -3.45 -8.84 22.55
C GLY A 380 -4.18 -8.10 23.68
N GLN A 381 -3.87 -6.82 23.91
CA GLN A 381 -4.55 -6.01 24.92
C GLN A 381 -6.00 -5.71 24.48
N ARG A 382 -6.84 -5.35 25.46
CA ARG A 382 -8.21 -4.92 25.21
C ARG A 382 -8.22 -3.63 24.39
N TYR A 383 -8.88 -3.67 23.24
CA TYR A 383 -9.23 -2.52 22.41
C TYR A 383 -10.66 -2.11 22.75
N VAL A 384 -10.83 -0.93 23.36
CA VAL A 384 -12.11 -0.48 23.92
C VAL A 384 -13.06 -0.08 22.80
N TRP A 385 -12.57 0.57 21.74
CA TRP A 385 -13.39 0.99 20.61
C TRP A 385 -14.16 -0.20 19.98
N GLN A 386 -13.47 -1.29 19.64
CA GLN A 386 -14.11 -2.50 19.09
C GLN A 386 -14.60 -3.50 20.15
N LYS A 387 -14.38 -3.21 21.45
CA LYS A 387 -14.81 -4.07 22.56
C LYS A 387 -14.32 -5.52 22.45
N LYS A 388 -13.08 -5.73 21.98
CA LYS A 388 -12.39 -7.04 21.91
C LYS A 388 -10.88 -6.88 22.10
N PRO A 389 -10.11 -7.94 22.42
CA PRO A 389 -8.67 -7.91 22.26
C PRO A 389 -8.28 -7.60 20.81
N ARG A 390 -7.18 -6.88 20.60
CA ARG A 390 -6.63 -6.57 19.27
C ARG A 390 -5.14 -6.89 19.22
N GLY A 391 -4.69 -7.41 18.09
CA GLY A 391 -3.30 -7.77 17.85
C GLY A 391 -2.88 -9.09 18.46
N THR A 392 -1.69 -9.53 18.04
CA THR A 392 -0.96 -10.67 18.60
C THR A 392 0.48 -10.27 18.88
N PRO A 393 1.19 -10.95 19.80
CA PRO A 393 2.59 -10.64 20.08
C PRO A 393 3.45 -10.61 18.82
N ALA A 394 4.20 -9.52 18.69
CA ALA A 394 5.04 -9.17 17.55
C ALA A 394 6.48 -8.82 17.97
N LEU A 395 6.83 -9.10 19.23
CA LEU A 395 8.11 -8.72 19.85
C LEU A 395 9.34 -9.38 19.21
N ASP A 396 9.14 -10.48 18.46
CA ASP A 396 10.16 -11.20 17.71
C ASP A 396 10.39 -10.64 16.30
N LEU A 397 9.47 -9.80 15.82
CA LEU A 397 9.51 -9.29 14.45
C LEU A 397 10.49 -8.12 14.33
N PRO A 398 11.25 -8.07 13.23
CA PRO A 398 12.14 -6.95 12.99
C PRO A 398 11.34 -5.69 12.61
N ALA A 399 11.94 -4.50 12.79
CA ALA A 399 11.25 -3.24 12.54
C ALA A 399 10.75 -3.11 11.09
N GLU A 400 11.51 -3.63 10.13
CA GLU A 400 11.15 -3.65 8.70
C GLU A 400 9.95 -4.57 8.36
N SER A 401 9.33 -5.24 9.34
CA SER A 401 8.03 -5.90 9.19
C SER A 401 6.83 -4.95 9.36
N PHE A 402 7.08 -3.67 9.65
CA PHE A 402 6.03 -2.68 9.88
C PHE A 402 6.20 -1.48 8.96
N ILE A 403 5.12 -1.14 8.26
CA ILE A 403 5.03 0.09 7.47
C ILE A 403 4.41 1.17 8.34
N VAL A 404 5.12 2.27 8.50
CA VAL A 404 4.70 3.42 9.31
C VAL A 404 4.41 4.60 8.40
N PHE A 405 3.34 5.33 8.69
CA PHE A 405 2.89 6.47 7.89
C PHE A 405 2.20 7.51 8.76
N LEU A 406 2.22 8.75 8.28
CA LEU A 406 1.40 9.83 8.84
C LEU A 406 0.14 10.09 8.01
N GLN A 407 0.14 9.69 6.75
CA GLN A 407 -0.97 9.81 5.83
C GLN A 407 -0.95 8.63 4.87
N ASN A 408 -2.12 8.16 4.49
CA ASN A 408 -2.40 7.30 3.36
C ASN A 408 -3.76 7.74 2.77
N HIS A 409 -4.23 7.08 1.71
CA HIS A 409 -5.49 7.40 1.05
C HIS A 409 -6.68 7.41 2.04
N ASP A 410 -6.75 6.42 2.92
CA ASP A 410 -7.81 6.24 3.91
C ASP A 410 -7.79 7.34 4.97
N GLN A 411 -6.65 7.54 5.61
CA GLN A 411 -6.54 8.40 6.78
C GLN A 411 -6.70 9.89 6.44
N VAL A 412 -6.37 10.31 5.21
CA VAL A 412 -6.68 11.66 4.73
C VAL A 412 -8.17 11.79 4.44
N ALA A 413 -8.73 10.84 3.70
CA ALA A 413 -10.11 10.91 3.24
C ALA A 413 -11.15 10.63 4.33
N ASN A 414 -10.79 9.88 5.38
CA ASN A 414 -11.58 9.61 6.59
C ASN A 414 -11.66 10.85 7.52
N SER A 415 -11.79 12.02 6.89
CA SER A 415 -12.05 13.32 7.49
C SER A 415 -13.13 14.03 6.67
N ILE A 416 -13.79 15.05 7.24
CA ILE A 416 -14.92 15.73 6.59
C ILE A 416 -14.52 16.36 5.25
N ALA A 417 -13.34 16.97 5.21
CA ALA A 417 -12.88 17.80 4.10
C ALA A 417 -11.65 17.22 3.39
N GLY A 418 -11.24 15.98 3.70
CA GLY A 418 -10.05 15.36 3.12
C GLY A 418 -8.77 16.13 3.44
N GLN A 419 -8.71 16.78 4.61
CA GLN A 419 -7.62 17.69 4.96
C GLN A 419 -6.35 16.91 5.27
N ARG A 420 -5.23 17.38 4.73
CA ARG A 420 -3.90 16.83 4.97
C ARG A 420 -3.36 17.28 6.32
N LEU A 421 -2.46 16.48 6.88
CA LEU A 421 -1.98 16.62 8.26
C LEU A 421 -1.38 18.00 8.58
N HIS A 422 -0.62 18.59 7.65
CA HIS A 422 0.01 19.90 7.85
C HIS A 422 -1.01 21.03 8.06
N ALA A 423 -2.26 20.87 7.57
CA ALA A 423 -3.35 21.83 7.78
C ALA A 423 -4.10 21.58 9.11
N LEU A 424 -3.82 20.48 9.80
CA LEU A 424 -4.49 20.05 11.04
C LEU A 424 -3.65 20.30 12.30
N THR A 425 -2.41 20.77 12.15
CA THR A 425 -1.45 20.95 13.25
C THR A 425 -0.55 22.17 13.04
N SER A 426 0.34 22.48 14.01
CA SER A 426 1.29 23.59 13.85
C SER A 426 2.43 23.22 12.89
N PRO A 427 3.06 24.20 12.21
CA PRO A 427 4.22 23.93 11.36
C PRO A 427 5.37 23.21 12.08
N GLY A 428 5.66 23.57 13.34
CA GLY A 428 6.71 22.93 14.14
C GLY A 428 6.37 21.48 14.49
N HIS A 429 5.13 21.21 14.93
CA HIS A 429 4.67 19.84 15.19
C HIS A 429 4.74 18.96 13.94
N TRP A 430 4.33 19.50 12.78
CA TRP A 430 4.38 18.80 11.50
C TRP A 430 5.81 18.43 11.12
N ARG A 431 6.77 19.38 11.17
CA ARG A 431 8.18 19.09 10.88
C ARG A 431 8.76 18.07 11.84
N ALA A 432 8.50 18.21 13.14
CA ALA A 432 9.02 17.33 14.17
C ALA A 432 8.50 15.89 14.03
N MET A 433 7.22 15.71 13.73
CA MET A 433 6.65 14.38 13.52
C MET A 433 7.04 13.78 12.15
N THR A 434 7.24 14.61 11.12
CA THR A 434 7.80 14.15 9.83
C THR A 434 9.22 13.59 10.01
N ALA A 435 10.06 14.24 10.82
CA ALA A 435 11.37 13.72 11.18
C ALA A 435 11.28 12.39 11.93
N HIS A 436 10.31 12.26 12.84
CA HIS A 436 10.06 11.01 13.54
C HIS A 436 9.67 9.87 12.59
N LEU A 437 8.70 10.10 11.70
CA LEU A 437 8.28 9.14 10.67
C LEU A 437 9.47 8.66 9.82
N LEU A 438 10.25 9.59 9.26
CA LEU A 438 11.26 9.25 8.26
C LEU A 438 12.52 8.63 8.85
N LEU A 439 12.83 8.89 10.13
CA LEU A 439 14.06 8.40 10.78
C LEU A 439 13.81 7.28 11.80
N MET A 440 12.57 6.99 12.19
CA MET A 440 12.30 5.86 13.07
C MET A 440 12.55 4.51 12.37
N PRO A 441 12.78 3.43 13.15
CA PRO A 441 12.81 2.07 12.63
C PRO A 441 11.44 1.66 12.04
N GLY A 442 11.46 0.95 10.93
CA GLY A 442 10.26 0.63 10.13
C GLY A 442 10.44 1.07 8.69
N ILE A 443 9.50 0.66 7.82
CA ILE A 443 9.46 1.12 6.43
C ILE A 443 8.56 2.37 6.39
N PRO A 444 9.09 3.58 6.15
CA PRO A 444 8.25 4.77 6.06
C PRO A 444 7.47 4.76 4.75
N MET A 445 6.21 5.18 4.84
CA MET A 445 5.35 5.44 3.70
C MET A 445 4.85 6.89 3.72
N LEU A 446 4.92 7.53 2.57
CA LEU A 446 4.35 8.84 2.29
C LEU A 446 3.15 8.69 1.37
N PHE A 447 2.11 9.50 1.60
CA PHE A 447 1.01 9.63 0.64
C PHE A 447 1.28 10.75 -0.35
N GLN A 448 0.83 10.58 -1.59
CA GLN A 448 1.06 11.53 -2.67
C GLN A 448 0.80 13.00 -2.25
N GLY A 449 1.78 13.87 -2.47
CA GLY A 449 1.74 15.29 -2.13
C GLY A 449 2.12 15.63 -0.68
N GLN A 450 2.36 14.65 0.18
CA GLN A 450 2.85 14.91 1.55
C GLN A 450 4.20 15.63 1.55
N GLU A 451 5.08 15.30 0.60
CA GLU A 451 6.46 15.79 0.54
C GLU A 451 6.56 17.30 0.30
N PHE A 452 5.55 17.89 -0.34
CA PHE A 452 5.47 19.31 -0.62
C PHE A 452 4.28 19.98 0.08
N ALA A 453 3.70 19.33 1.09
CA ALA A 453 2.54 19.83 1.83
C ALA A 453 1.42 20.31 0.87
N ALA A 454 1.00 19.42 -0.04
CA ALA A 454 0.02 19.71 -1.07
C ALA A 454 -1.23 20.41 -0.51
N SER A 455 -1.69 21.47 -1.17
CA SER A 455 -2.87 22.22 -0.72
C SER A 455 -4.19 21.49 -1.02
N SER A 456 -4.18 20.61 -2.03
CA SER A 456 -5.36 19.85 -2.43
C SER A 456 -5.74 18.81 -1.38
N PRO A 457 -7.05 18.65 -1.09
CA PRO A 457 -7.52 17.56 -0.25
C PRO A 457 -7.30 16.20 -0.93
N PHE A 458 -7.60 15.12 -0.23
CA PHE A 458 -7.91 13.83 -0.87
C PHE A 458 -9.23 13.33 -0.32
N LEU A 459 -10.24 13.26 -1.18
CA LEU A 459 -11.61 12.91 -0.82
C LEU A 459 -11.93 11.48 -1.27
N TYR A 460 -12.95 10.89 -0.66
CA TYR A 460 -13.57 9.68 -1.23
C TYR A 460 -14.45 10.07 -2.42
N PHE A 461 -14.13 9.49 -3.59
CA PHE A 461 -14.87 9.71 -4.83
C PHE A 461 -15.08 8.37 -5.55
N ALA A 462 -16.27 8.17 -6.10
CA ALA A 462 -16.65 6.99 -6.86
C ALA A 462 -17.85 7.34 -7.77
N ASP A 463 -17.71 7.10 -9.06
CA ASP A 463 -18.75 7.32 -10.06
C ASP A 463 -19.48 5.99 -10.35
N HIS A 464 -20.73 5.87 -9.88
CA HIS A 464 -21.55 4.69 -10.12
C HIS A 464 -22.83 5.04 -10.88
N ARG A 465 -23.50 4.02 -11.43
CA ARG A 465 -24.83 4.17 -12.02
C ARG A 465 -25.86 4.74 -11.01
N PRO A 466 -26.89 5.44 -11.50
CA PRO A 466 -27.96 5.96 -10.65
C PRO A 466 -28.60 4.86 -9.79
N GLY A 467 -28.74 5.13 -8.48
CA GLY A 467 -29.27 4.19 -7.49
C GLY A 467 -28.20 3.60 -6.57
N LEU A 468 -27.03 3.23 -7.10
CA LEU A 468 -25.89 2.75 -6.31
C LEU A 468 -25.18 3.92 -5.62
N ASP A 469 -25.10 5.07 -6.29
CA ASP A 469 -24.64 6.36 -5.74
C ASP A 469 -25.27 6.72 -4.38
N ARG A 470 -26.59 6.53 -4.23
CA ARG A 470 -27.31 6.79 -2.97
C ARG A 470 -26.89 5.80 -1.87
N ALA A 471 -26.64 4.55 -2.21
CA ALA A 471 -26.16 3.56 -1.26
C ALA A 471 -24.73 3.88 -0.80
N VAL A 472 -23.85 4.27 -1.73
CA VAL A 472 -22.47 4.70 -1.44
C VAL A 472 -22.44 5.94 -0.54
N ARG A 473 -23.24 6.98 -0.85
CA ARG A 473 -23.38 8.17 0.01
C ARG A 473 -23.84 7.82 1.42
N ARG A 474 -24.85 6.94 1.53
CA ARG A 474 -25.36 6.48 2.82
C ARG A 474 -24.31 5.68 3.58
N GLY A 475 -23.65 4.73 2.93
CA GLY A 475 -22.59 3.91 3.52
C GLY A 475 -21.41 4.76 4.00
N ARG A 476 -20.99 5.76 3.21
CA ARG A 476 -19.94 6.71 3.62
C ARG A 476 -20.34 7.51 4.85
N ARG A 477 -21.58 7.99 4.90
CA ARG A 477 -22.12 8.72 6.07
C ARG A 477 -22.22 7.82 7.31
N GLU A 478 -22.67 6.58 7.14
CA GLU A 478 -22.76 5.59 8.23
C GLU A 478 -21.36 5.26 8.77
N PHE A 479 -20.40 4.99 7.88
CA PHE A 479 -19.00 4.74 8.24
C PHE A 479 -18.39 5.92 8.99
N LEU A 480 -18.51 7.14 8.47
CA LEU A 480 -17.99 8.34 9.15
C LEU A 480 -18.79 8.71 10.39
N GLY A 481 -20.01 8.20 10.55
CA GLY A 481 -20.84 8.37 11.75
C GLY A 481 -20.23 7.78 13.02
N GLN A 482 -19.20 6.93 12.90
CA GLN A 482 -18.42 6.47 14.05
C GLN A 482 -17.63 7.60 14.74
N PHE A 483 -17.36 8.71 14.04
CA PHE A 483 -16.72 9.91 14.58
C PHE A 483 -17.82 10.84 15.12
N PRO A 484 -17.94 11.04 16.44
CA PRO A 484 -19.00 11.86 17.01
C PRO A 484 -19.03 13.29 16.48
N SER A 485 -17.86 13.88 16.15
CA SER A 485 -17.78 15.21 15.54
C SER A 485 -18.37 15.27 14.13
N ILE A 486 -18.26 14.19 13.36
CA ILE A 486 -18.79 14.09 11.99
C ILE A 486 -20.27 13.70 11.98
N ALA A 487 -20.69 12.86 12.94
CA ALA A 487 -22.06 12.39 13.08
C ALA A 487 -23.09 13.52 13.35
N ALA A 488 -22.63 14.69 13.80
CA ALA A 488 -23.48 15.86 13.97
C ALA A 488 -24.13 16.27 12.62
N PRO A 489 -25.47 16.45 12.54
CA PRO A 489 -26.15 16.73 11.26
C PRO A 489 -25.56 17.91 10.48
N GLU A 490 -25.23 19.00 11.18
CA GLU A 490 -24.63 20.22 10.61
C GLU A 490 -23.29 19.98 9.89
N VAL A 491 -22.61 18.89 10.24
CA VAL A 491 -21.30 18.47 9.71
C VAL A 491 -21.47 17.38 8.66
N SER A 492 -22.25 16.34 8.96
CA SER A 492 -22.55 15.24 8.05
C SER A 492 -23.22 15.71 6.75
N ASP A 493 -24.00 16.80 6.79
CA ASP A 493 -24.63 17.39 5.60
C ASP A 493 -23.64 18.17 4.71
N ARG A 494 -22.42 18.44 5.21
CA ARG A 494 -21.33 19.10 4.46
C ARG A 494 -20.33 18.12 3.85
N LEU A 495 -20.51 16.82 4.07
CA LEU A 495 -19.65 15.80 3.47
C LEU A 495 -19.69 15.95 1.95
N ALA A 496 -18.50 15.92 1.35
CA ALA A 496 -18.38 15.93 -0.10
C ALA A 496 -19.13 14.75 -0.69
N ASP A 497 -19.85 15.02 -1.78
CA ASP A 497 -20.58 14.00 -2.50
C ASP A 497 -19.59 13.11 -3.28
N PRO A 498 -19.49 11.80 -2.97
CA PRO A 498 -18.52 10.94 -3.63
C PRO A 498 -18.75 10.80 -5.14
N SER A 499 -19.99 10.97 -5.62
CA SER A 499 -20.28 10.87 -7.06
C SER A 499 -20.21 12.20 -7.81
N ASP A 500 -19.90 13.30 -7.11
CA ASP A 500 -19.61 14.58 -7.76
C ASP A 500 -18.18 14.57 -8.34
N ALA A 501 -18.08 14.85 -9.64
CA ALA A 501 -16.80 14.97 -10.34
C ALA A 501 -15.90 16.09 -9.76
N GLU A 502 -16.47 17.07 -9.06
CA GLU A 502 -15.69 18.08 -8.33
C GLU A 502 -14.92 17.46 -7.14
N SER A 503 -15.46 16.44 -6.46
CA SER A 503 -14.76 15.73 -5.37
C SER A 503 -13.48 15.05 -5.89
N PHE A 504 -13.57 14.45 -7.08
CA PHE A 504 -12.41 13.89 -7.80
C PHE A 504 -11.44 14.99 -8.25
N ARG A 505 -11.91 16.02 -8.96
CA ARG A 505 -11.05 17.10 -9.50
C ARG A 505 -10.30 17.86 -8.40
N ARG A 506 -10.93 18.13 -7.26
CA ARG A 506 -10.28 18.79 -6.11
C ARG A 506 -9.24 17.92 -5.43
N SER A 507 -9.28 16.61 -5.65
CA SER A 507 -8.30 15.68 -5.09
C SER A 507 -7.03 15.57 -5.95
N ALA A 508 -7.02 16.16 -7.14
CA ALA A 508 -5.85 16.20 -8.01
C ALA A 508 -4.72 17.06 -7.42
N LEU A 509 -3.48 16.60 -7.53
CA LEU A 509 -2.30 17.38 -7.15
C LEU A 509 -1.96 18.40 -8.25
N ASP A 510 -1.40 19.52 -7.83
CA ASP A 510 -0.68 20.44 -8.72
C ASP A 510 0.84 20.27 -8.47
N PRO A 511 1.59 19.64 -9.39
CA PRO A 511 3.03 19.44 -9.25
C PRO A 511 3.82 20.77 -9.13
N ALA A 512 3.28 21.89 -9.60
CA ALA A 512 3.92 23.20 -9.49
C ALA A 512 4.08 23.64 -8.02
N GLU A 513 3.25 23.12 -7.11
CA GLU A 513 3.33 23.42 -5.68
C GLU A 513 4.66 23.01 -5.04
N ARG A 514 5.39 22.05 -5.63
CA ARG A 514 6.76 21.70 -5.17
C ARG A 514 7.69 22.91 -5.16
N GLN A 515 7.49 23.86 -6.07
CA GLN A 515 8.30 25.07 -6.14
C GLN A 515 7.86 26.11 -5.10
N THR A 516 6.55 26.31 -4.94
CA THR A 516 6.01 27.29 -3.99
C THR A 516 6.14 26.82 -2.54
N HIS A 517 6.15 25.51 -2.31
CA HIS A 517 6.32 24.87 -1.00
C HIS A 517 7.73 24.24 -0.85
N ALA A 518 8.75 24.90 -1.41
CA ALA A 518 10.12 24.39 -1.44
C ALA A 518 10.70 24.01 -0.05
N THR A 519 10.24 24.65 1.04
CA THR A 519 10.67 24.31 2.40
C THR A 519 10.21 22.92 2.84
N ALA A 520 9.00 22.51 2.44
CA ALA A 520 8.48 21.17 2.69
C ALA A 520 9.27 20.12 1.90
N VAL A 521 9.58 20.42 0.64
CA VAL A 521 10.40 19.56 -0.23
C VAL A 521 11.81 19.40 0.35
N ALA A 522 12.44 20.50 0.77
CA ALA A 522 13.77 20.48 1.39
C ALA A 522 13.79 19.62 2.66
N LEU A 523 12.77 19.76 3.53
CA LEU A 523 12.63 18.95 4.74
C LEU A 523 12.62 17.45 4.42
N HIS A 524 11.77 17.02 3.47
CA HIS A 524 11.65 15.60 3.11
C HIS A 524 12.91 15.09 2.42
N ARG A 525 13.46 15.83 1.47
CA ARG A 525 14.70 15.47 0.76
C ARG A 525 15.83 15.23 1.74
N ASP A 526 16.05 16.14 2.68
CA ASP A 526 17.18 16.07 3.59
C ASP A 526 16.99 14.97 4.65
N LEU A 527 15.76 14.74 5.12
CA LEU A 527 15.43 13.62 6.00
C LEU A 527 15.59 12.26 5.31
N LEU A 528 15.19 12.14 4.04
CA LEU A 528 15.39 10.93 3.25
C LEU A 528 16.86 10.71 2.90
N ALA A 529 17.61 11.79 2.65
CA ALA A 529 19.06 11.72 2.49
C ALA A 529 19.74 11.27 3.79
N LEU A 530 19.34 11.78 4.96
CA LEU A 530 19.82 11.29 6.26
C LEU A 530 19.48 9.82 6.45
N ARG A 531 18.23 9.41 6.18
CA ARG A 531 17.80 8.01 6.26
C ARG A 531 18.67 7.10 5.39
N ARG A 532 19.06 7.55 4.19
CA ARG A 532 19.78 6.73 3.21
C ARG A 532 21.30 6.72 3.41
N TYR A 533 21.89 7.87 3.73
CA TYR A 533 23.34 8.06 3.65
C TYR A 533 24.02 8.24 5.00
N ASP A 534 23.30 8.55 6.09
CA ASP A 534 23.91 8.53 7.42
C ASP A 534 24.35 7.11 7.77
N PRO A 535 25.57 6.90 8.30
CA PRO A 535 26.11 5.56 8.55
C PRO A 535 25.34 4.76 9.63
N VAL A 536 24.45 5.41 10.38
CA VAL A 536 23.63 4.78 11.42
C VAL A 536 22.20 4.58 10.94
N PHE A 537 21.57 5.58 10.32
CA PHE A 537 20.20 5.44 9.81
C PHE A 537 20.12 4.62 8.52
N GLY A 538 21.10 4.78 7.61
CA GLY A 538 21.18 4.06 6.33
C GLY A 538 21.64 2.61 6.45
N ARG A 539 21.89 2.15 7.67
CA ARG A 539 22.20 0.77 8.00
C ARG A 539 21.23 0.29 9.08
N ARG A 540 21.19 -1.02 9.29
CA ARG A 540 20.42 -1.58 10.41
C ARG A 540 21.16 -1.29 11.72
N PRO A 541 20.62 -0.46 12.63
CA PRO A 541 21.26 -0.20 13.91
C PRO A 541 21.34 -1.51 14.72
N ALA A 542 22.37 -1.66 15.55
CA ALA A 542 22.54 -2.84 16.39
C ALA A 542 21.39 -2.98 17.41
N ARG A 543 20.87 -1.84 17.87
CA ARG A 543 19.72 -1.74 18.77
C ARG A 543 19.10 -0.36 18.67
N VAL A 544 17.80 -0.27 18.92
CA VAL A 544 17.12 1.00 19.19
C VAL A 544 16.47 0.95 20.57
N ASP A 545 16.61 2.03 21.32
CA ASP A 545 15.92 2.23 22.59
C ASP A 545 15.38 3.66 22.70
N GLY A 546 14.54 3.95 23.69
CA GLY A 546 13.97 5.29 23.84
C GLY A 546 13.61 5.65 25.27
N ALA A 547 13.57 6.95 25.54
CA ALA A 547 13.23 7.50 26.84
C ALA A 547 12.26 8.67 26.72
N VAL A 548 11.38 8.78 27.73
CA VAL A 548 10.47 9.91 27.87
C VAL A 548 11.22 11.06 28.54
N LEU A 549 11.31 12.21 27.87
CA LEU A 549 11.99 13.41 28.37
C LEU A 549 11.02 14.41 29.00
N GLY A 550 9.74 14.32 28.68
CA GLY A 550 8.68 15.15 29.22
C GLY A 550 7.31 14.68 28.74
N ALA A 551 6.24 15.40 29.08
CA ALA A 551 4.87 14.99 28.74
C ALA A 551 4.62 14.84 27.22
N ARG A 552 5.36 15.61 26.40
CA ARG A 552 5.28 15.61 24.92
C ARG A 552 6.68 15.57 24.28
N ALA A 553 7.67 15.08 25.02
CA ALA A 553 9.06 15.02 24.56
C ALA A 553 9.67 13.65 24.82
N TRP A 554 10.41 13.13 23.84
CA TRP A 554 11.07 11.83 23.90
C TRP A 554 12.35 11.81 23.08
N LEU A 555 13.14 10.76 23.29
CA LEU A 555 14.24 10.41 22.40
C LEU A 555 14.10 8.97 21.92
N LEU A 556 14.67 8.73 20.73
CA LEU A 556 15.13 7.42 20.29
C LEU A 556 16.66 7.46 20.18
N ARG A 557 17.33 6.43 20.67
CA ARG A 557 18.76 6.21 20.52
C ARG A 557 19.01 5.03 19.60
N PHE A 558 19.80 5.25 18.57
CA PHE A 558 20.24 4.26 17.60
C PHE A 558 21.68 3.89 17.94
N PHE A 559 21.87 2.65 18.39
CA PHE A 559 23.18 2.14 18.79
C PHE A 559 23.92 1.57 17.58
N SER A 560 25.16 2.01 17.36
CA SER A 560 25.98 1.59 16.21
C SER A 560 27.47 1.66 16.51
N ASP A 561 28.24 0.78 15.86
CA ASP A 561 29.71 0.79 15.91
C ASP A 561 30.31 2.02 15.18
N GLU A 562 29.54 2.64 14.27
CA GLU A 562 29.88 3.90 13.56
C GLU A 562 29.57 5.16 14.42
N GLY A 563 29.32 4.96 15.72
CA GLY A 563 28.88 5.96 16.67
C GLY A 563 27.35 6.11 16.70
N ASP A 564 26.79 6.40 17.87
CA ASP A 564 25.33 6.45 18.06
C ASP A 564 24.67 7.66 17.36
N ARG A 565 23.35 7.60 17.20
CA ARG A 565 22.50 8.78 16.93
C ARG A 565 21.41 8.93 17.97
N LEU A 566 21.05 10.17 18.29
CA LEU A 566 19.81 10.46 18.99
C LEU A 566 18.85 11.17 18.05
N LEU A 567 17.61 10.70 17.98
CA LEU A 567 16.49 11.48 17.48
C LEU A 567 15.69 11.97 18.67
N VAL A 568 15.72 13.27 18.92
CA VAL A 568 14.97 13.90 20.01
C VAL A 568 13.78 14.63 19.41
N VAL A 569 12.58 14.36 19.91
CA VAL A 569 11.33 15.00 19.46
C VAL A 569 10.69 15.69 20.65
N ASN A 570 10.30 16.96 20.47
CA ASN A 570 9.57 17.73 21.45
C ASN A 570 8.36 18.42 20.79
N LEU A 571 7.16 17.91 21.04
CA LEU A 571 5.89 18.54 20.63
C LEU A 571 5.31 19.46 21.72
N GLY A 572 6.06 19.70 22.80
CA GLY A 572 5.68 20.53 23.93
C GLY A 572 6.38 21.90 23.92
N PRO A 573 6.33 22.63 25.05
CA PRO A 573 7.10 23.86 25.22
C PRO A 573 8.61 23.57 25.33
N ASP A 574 9.41 24.64 25.41
CA ASP A 574 10.85 24.56 25.65
C ASP A 574 11.17 23.65 26.85
N LEU A 575 12.03 22.66 26.62
CA LEU A 575 12.47 21.73 27.65
C LEU A 575 13.91 22.07 28.04
N THR A 576 14.11 22.41 29.31
CA THR A 576 15.45 22.57 29.89
C THR A 576 15.64 21.54 30.99
N MET A 577 16.60 20.64 30.81
CA MET A 577 16.82 19.54 31.76
C MET A 577 17.90 19.92 32.79
N ARG A 578 17.52 19.99 34.08
CA ARG A 578 18.39 20.44 35.19
C ARG A 578 18.22 19.60 36.47
N PRO A 579 19.13 18.65 36.79
CA PRO A 579 19.99 17.88 35.88
C PRO A 579 19.17 16.94 34.97
N ALA A 580 19.83 16.24 34.04
CA ALA A 580 19.21 15.28 33.12
C ALA A 580 19.63 13.83 33.45
N PRO A 581 19.09 13.20 34.52
CA PRO A 581 19.48 11.85 34.94
C PRO A 581 18.81 10.77 34.07
N GLU A 582 19.05 10.82 32.75
CA GLU A 582 18.51 9.87 31.77
C GLU A 582 19.69 9.16 31.07
N PRO A 583 19.91 7.86 31.33
CA PRO A 583 21.03 7.11 30.76
C PRO A 583 21.13 7.15 29.23
N LEU A 584 19.99 7.18 28.52
CA LEU A 584 20.02 7.22 27.05
C LEU A 584 20.52 8.57 26.50
N LEU A 585 20.51 9.64 27.29
CA LEU A 585 21.15 10.92 26.96
C LEU A 585 22.66 10.93 27.23
N ALA A 586 23.22 9.92 27.90
CA ALA A 586 24.65 9.88 28.16
C ALA A 586 25.43 9.71 26.84
N PRO A 587 26.31 10.65 26.46
CA PRO A 587 27.15 10.47 25.29
C PRO A 587 28.14 9.32 25.51
N ILE A 588 28.68 8.78 24.42
CA ILE A 588 29.78 7.80 24.46
C ILE A 588 30.94 8.38 25.28
N GLU A 589 31.71 7.53 25.96
CA GLU A 589 32.84 7.96 26.78
C GLU A 589 33.78 8.91 25.99
N GLY A 590 34.17 10.02 26.61
CA GLY A 590 34.99 11.05 25.96
C GLY A 590 34.25 12.00 25.02
N HIS A 591 32.93 11.83 24.79
CA HIS A 591 32.15 12.62 23.83
C HIS A 591 31.09 13.53 24.48
N SER A 592 30.60 14.49 23.71
CA SER A 592 29.37 15.27 23.91
C SER A 592 28.44 15.08 22.71
N TRP A 593 27.19 15.56 22.81
CA TRP A 593 26.27 15.57 21.67
C TRP A 593 26.38 16.88 20.91
N ASP A 594 26.51 16.81 19.59
CA ASP A 594 26.37 17.95 18.68
C ASP A 594 25.12 17.77 17.81
N ILE A 595 24.55 18.89 17.37
CA ILE A 595 23.37 18.89 16.50
C ILE A 595 23.84 18.60 15.07
N LEU A 596 23.47 17.43 14.55
CA LEU A 596 23.67 17.04 13.16
C LEU A 596 22.59 17.66 12.26
N TRP A 597 21.34 17.64 12.73
CA TRP A 597 20.19 18.16 11.98
C TRP A 597 19.13 18.71 12.92
N SER A 598 18.38 19.71 12.46
CA SER A 598 17.27 20.28 13.21
C SER A 598 16.09 20.62 12.31
N SER A 599 14.89 20.24 12.75
CA SER A 599 13.63 20.61 12.09
C SER A 599 13.40 22.12 12.07
N GLU A 600 14.07 22.88 12.94
CA GLU A 600 13.93 24.32 13.06
C GLU A 600 14.95 25.11 12.23
N ALA A 601 15.71 24.43 11.35
CA ALA A 601 16.55 25.13 10.38
C ALA A 601 15.71 26.04 9.47
N PRO A 602 16.18 27.27 9.14
CA PRO A 602 15.42 28.21 8.30
C PRO A 602 15.05 27.69 6.91
N GLU A 603 15.85 26.79 6.35
CA GLU A 603 15.58 26.12 5.07
C GLU A 603 14.29 25.27 5.07
N TYR A 604 13.80 24.86 6.24
CA TYR A 604 12.53 24.16 6.42
C TYR A 604 11.40 25.09 6.90
N GLY A 605 11.63 26.41 6.93
CA GLY A 605 10.70 27.37 7.52
C GLY A 605 10.67 27.37 9.05
N GLY A 606 11.74 26.88 9.69
CA GLY A 606 11.95 26.96 11.13
C GLY A 606 12.48 28.31 11.60
N VAL A 607 12.44 28.56 12.91
CA VAL A 607 12.85 29.84 13.52
C VAL A 607 14.29 29.83 14.07
N GLY A 608 15.05 28.79 13.75
CA GLY A 608 16.42 28.57 14.19
C GLY A 608 16.52 27.69 15.44
N THR A 609 17.69 27.09 15.61
CA THR A 609 17.97 26.12 16.68
C THR A 609 18.94 26.72 17.69
N PRO A 610 18.56 26.87 18.98
CA PRO A 610 19.48 27.35 19.99
C PRO A 610 20.61 26.33 20.24
N PRO A 611 21.76 26.75 20.79
CA PRO A 611 22.80 25.81 21.21
C PRO A 611 22.25 24.74 22.15
N LEU A 612 22.59 23.46 21.89
CA LEU A 612 22.10 22.31 22.65
C LEU A 612 22.41 22.44 24.15
N TYR A 613 23.62 22.91 24.47
CA TYR A 613 24.07 23.13 25.85
C TYR A 613 24.05 24.62 26.18
N ARG A 614 23.25 25.01 27.18
CA ARG A 614 23.25 26.36 27.75
C ARG A 614 23.50 26.29 29.26
N SER A 615 24.57 26.94 29.72
CA SER A 615 25.02 26.89 31.12
C SER A 615 25.24 25.46 31.64
N GLY A 616 25.64 24.53 30.77
CA GLY A 616 25.85 23.12 31.12
C GLY A 616 24.59 22.25 31.11
N TYR A 617 23.42 22.81 30.81
CA TYR A 617 22.15 22.08 30.73
C TYR A 617 21.73 21.85 29.29
N LEU A 618 21.09 20.72 29.04
CA LEU A 618 20.51 20.40 27.74
C LEU A 618 19.20 21.19 27.57
N ARG A 619 19.10 21.94 26.46
CA ARG A 619 17.89 22.66 26.06
C ARG A 619 17.40 22.14 24.72
N ILE A 620 16.13 21.74 24.69
CA ILE A 620 15.42 21.32 23.48
C ILE A 620 14.33 22.35 23.24
N ALA A 621 14.30 22.95 22.05
CA ALA A 621 13.30 23.95 21.70
C ALA A 621 11.89 23.33 21.66
N ALA A 622 10.88 24.16 21.90
CA ALA A 622 9.48 23.80 21.66
C ALA A 622 9.28 23.35 20.20
N GLU A 623 8.32 22.45 20.00
CA GLU A 623 7.83 22.05 18.66
C GLU A 623 8.95 21.70 17.66
N SER A 624 9.94 20.92 18.09
CA SER A 624 11.14 20.63 17.30
C SER A 624 11.52 19.16 17.32
N ALA A 625 12.26 18.75 16.28
CA ALA A 625 13.04 17.52 16.27
C ALA A 625 14.51 17.83 16.01
N LEU A 626 15.39 17.09 16.68
CA LEU A 626 16.84 17.18 16.55
C LEU A 626 17.41 15.80 16.29
N VAL A 627 18.35 15.73 15.35
CA VAL A 627 19.27 14.59 15.25
C VAL A 627 20.59 15.01 15.88
N LEU A 628 21.05 14.22 16.85
CA LEU A 628 22.31 14.45 17.53
C LEU A 628 23.32 13.36 17.18
N MET A 629 24.58 13.75 17.06
CA MET A 629 25.72 12.86 16.83
C MET A 629 26.79 13.06 17.91
N PRO A 630 27.60 12.04 18.22
CA PRO A 630 28.71 12.18 19.15
C PRO A 630 29.80 13.09 18.54
N ALA A 631 30.32 14.00 19.35
CA ALA A 631 31.48 14.83 19.04
C ALA A 631 32.50 14.73 20.17
N ALA A 632 33.80 14.72 19.84
CA ALA A 632 34.86 14.64 20.85
C ALA A 632 34.75 15.82 21.81
N ARG A 633 34.85 15.59 23.13
CA ARG A 633 34.84 16.69 24.10
C ARG A 633 36.07 17.57 23.88
N ASP A 634 35.87 18.83 23.52
CA ASP A 634 36.94 19.82 23.51
C ASP A 634 37.60 19.90 24.89
N ARG A 635 38.86 19.45 24.96
CA ARG A 635 39.68 19.52 26.19
C ARG A 635 39.96 20.98 26.60
N GLU A 636 39.80 21.96 25.71
CA GLU A 636 40.14 23.37 25.97
C GLU A 636 39.16 24.11 26.89
N ASN A 637 37.88 23.74 26.93
CA ASN A 637 36.91 24.43 27.79
C ASN A 637 37.07 24.14 29.30
N ARG A 638 37.91 23.16 29.68
CA ARG A 638 38.28 22.95 31.09
C ARG A 638 39.20 24.04 31.63
N LYS A 639 40.03 24.68 30.80
CA LYS A 639 40.90 25.79 31.25
C LYS A 639 40.11 27.09 31.43
N ASN A 640 39.18 27.40 30.53
CA ASN A 640 38.40 28.64 30.62
C ASN A 640 37.29 28.63 31.68
N ARG A 641 36.72 27.47 32.03
CA ARG A 641 35.76 27.38 33.15
C ARG A 641 36.44 27.54 34.52
N ARG A 642 37.66 27.02 34.70
CA ARG A 642 38.42 27.22 35.95
C ARG A 642 38.86 28.67 36.19
N GLN A 643 38.89 29.52 35.16
CA GLN A 643 39.23 30.94 35.30
C GLN A 643 38.03 31.87 35.49
N ARG A 644 36.79 31.39 35.35
CA ARG A 644 35.57 32.20 35.55
C ARG A 644 34.87 31.95 36.88
N ASP A 645 35.23 30.87 37.59
CA ASP A 645 34.75 30.55 38.94
C ASP A 645 35.84 30.81 40.01
N GLY A 646 36.83 31.66 39.69
CA GLY A 646 37.91 32.09 40.58
C GLY A 646 37.78 33.54 40.99
#